data_AF-A0A662HJW7-F1
#
_entry.id   AF-A0A662HJW7-F1
#
_cell.length_a   1.000
_cell.length_b   1.000
_cell.length_c   1.000
_cell.angle_alpha   90.00
_cell.angle_beta   90.00
_cell.angle_gamma   90.00
#
_symmetry.space_group_name_H-M   'P 1'
#
loop_
_entity.id
_entity.type
_entity.pdbx_description
1 polymer ?
#
loop_
_entity_poly.entity_id
_entity_poly.type
_entity_poly.pdbx_seq_one_letter_code
_entity_poly.pdbx_strand_id
1 'polypeptide(L)'
;STVQECKLVVRFSPGPSGLKEGAKWPITDVLYTYLRPLNIRRLETPRGRKWCILLPPSYSLYKVRWFDHTRRIVEVERIWGSRLRAGSLDYVPYKCYPDSRFNYGKGAETWHACVPEFVTYITFDMLPEADRPLLYLCCRQRNHGLEVLSLIYVSKPRGSVRSIPVTYTYDCRFVWIGVTIDDLHDMGFEEPPTNYTIEEVRGRGSRIIRLSRSYSYDDLLENTSVTRAIRSHALVKVYVEASRELGYSPQLISGFKNIGLYIRRVPKICFKKVLLGSRLRTTTTMLSSAPVFINMSMSSRGRDKSGGLGVRIVNSEGFELLFEKDIFRKFIEGIIFSDIRLFKTLLLKYILLRYCYSRSEDYYDFYAITSIILALIQGDPQNQLRNYSQALYAKDIDDAIANLKRDPKDYERFINYVVEVALYSLAHILAKVITTYVLNTKLRNFTLYVDTEYETEIDGKKGEYNVVMFLENSHEGLGFIEQLCMLISPDIQRNIVKYLIKPALQMLIDEKTGKDLCSIYHETCKRRDERLVEALCLSSTDLGQIRDYIRYLVGEWNRRVNSDFPSDFIRPLLYHYLGSVNRPLRRRLNTDAFLRNAVPHIYNVEVPFCWDSCQRCIRLRKAYLLSPIEQIFYLSKGLAVGLLKAFKDYFTPSKIFVHKTGSGLGREVLNLLSQASHEIRIMSPWLSPDIVKYIIDIAQNRGVKVRVITHPPSRDEPRPHVLATRILEKATKRLNTVKVVYNDKVHAKIIVVDDKLLITGSMNLTKHGTEINIENITICDSKAIVYPSIAEYEAQWWASLGRT
;
A
#
# COMPACT_ATOMS: atom_id res chain seq x y z
N SER A 1 -16.36 -22.91 -5.72
CA SER A 1 -15.06 -22.22 -5.58
C SER A 1 -13.97 -23.09 -4.95
N THR A 2 -14.31 -24.27 -4.41
CA THR A 2 -13.38 -25.19 -3.73
C THR A 2 -12.90 -26.38 -4.58
N VAL A 3 -13.58 -26.70 -5.67
CA VAL A 3 -13.16 -27.75 -6.60
C VAL A 3 -12.12 -27.18 -7.56
N GLN A 4 -10.94 -27.80 -7.67
CA GLN A 4 -9.82 -27.32 -8.51
C GLN A 4 -9.61 -28.19 -9.76
N GLU A 5 -9.99 -29.47 -9.70
CA GLU A 5 -9.91 -30.45 -10.78
C GLU A 5 -11.25 -31.19 -10.93
N CYS A 6 -11.62 -31.52 -12.16
CA CYS A 6 -12.68 -32.45 -12.52
C CYS A 6 -12.07 -33.72 -13.10
N LYS A 7 -12.67 -34.85 -12.77
CA LYS A 7 -12.24 -36.17 -13.23
C LYS A 7 -13.34 -36.77 -14.08
N LEU A 8 -13.00 -37.22 -15.30
CA LEU A 8 -13.95 -37.99 -16.09
C LEU A 8 -14.07 -39.38 -15.48
N VAL A 9 -15.29 -39.81 -15.19
CA VAL A 9 -15.58 -41.19 -14.77
C VAL A 9 -16.56 -41.75 -15.78
N VAL A 10 -16.14 -42.77 -16.52
CA VAL A 10 -16.99 -43.44 -17.51
C VAL A 10 -17.54 -44.70 -16.87
N ARG A 11 -18.87 -44.78 -16.80
CA ARG A 11 -19.59 -45.92 -16.21
C ARG A 11 -20.09 -46.82 -17.34
N PHE A 12 -19.58 -48.04 -17.41
CA PHE A 12 -19.99 -49.02 -18.43
C PHE A 12 -20.88 -50.13 -17.86
N SER A 13 -21.02 -50.21 -16.53
CA SER A 13 -21.99 -51.07 -15.87
C SER A 13 -22.49 -50.48 -14.55
N PRO A 14 -23.67 -50.89 -14.05
CA PRO A 14 -24.28 -50.31 -12.84
C PRO A 14 -23.52 -50.62 -11.53
N GLY A 15 -22.73 -51.69 -11.51
CA GLY A 15 -22.02 -52.17 -10.31
C GLY A 15 -20.77 -51.36 -9.93
N PRO A 16 -20.21 -51.56 -8.73
CA PRO A 16 -19.04 -50.83 -8.22
C PRO A 16 -17.77 -50.98 -9.08
N SER A 17 -17.65 -52.10 -9.80
CA SER A 17 -16.54 -52.41 -10.73
C SER A 17 -16.70 -51.80 -12.13
N GLY A 18 -17.84 -51.17 -12.44
CA GLY A 18 -18.17 -50.63 -13.75
C GLY A 18 -17.65 -49.23 -14.05
N LEU A 19 -16.82 -48.66 -13.17
CA LEU A 19 -16.31 -47.29 -13.27
C LEU A 19 -14.86 -47.30 -13.75
N LYS A 20 -14.59 -46.68 -14.90
CA LYS A 20 -13.24 -46.40 -15.38
C LYS A 20 -12.94 -44.92 -15.31
N GLU A 21 -11.80 -44.63 -14.71
CA GLU A 21 -11.33 -43.28 -14.52
C GLU A 21 -10.57 -42.80 -15.75
N GLY A 22 -10.97 -41.65 -16.29
CA GLY A 22 -10.35 -40.98 -17.41
C GLY A 22 -9.43 -39.83 -17.00
N ALA A 23 -9.05 -39.01 -17.98
CA ALA A 23 -8.16 -37.87 -17.78
C ALA A 23 -8.71 -36.86 -16.75
N LYS A 24 -7.80 -36.28 -15.98
CA LYS A 24 -8.09 -35.19 -15.04
C LYS A 24 -7.89 -33.86 -15.72
N TRP A 25 -8.83 -32.95 -15.52
CA TRP A 25 -8.80 -31.60 -16.07
C TRP A 25 -8.94 -30.58 -14.95
N PRO A 26 -8.24 -29.44 -14.97
CA PRO A 26 -8.60 -28.33 -14.08
C PRO A 26 -10.10 -28.03 -14.24
N ILE A 27 -10.82 -27.77 -13.15
CA ILE A 27 -12.26 -27.47 -13.23
C ILE A 27 -12.52 -26.26 -14.16
N THR A 28 -11.51 -25.41 -14.28
CA THR A 28 -11.54 -24.23 -15.15
C THR A 28 -11.50 -24.55 -16.63
N ASP A 29 -11.21 -25.78 -17.00
CA ASP A 29 -11.14 -26.20 -18.39
C ASP A 29 -12.45 -26.92 -18.77
N VAL A 30 -13.25 -27.33 -17.76
CA VAL A 30 -14.55 -28.01 -17.87
C VAL A 30 -15.75 -27.05 -17.74
N LEU A 31 -15.72 -26.08 -16.82
CA LEU A 31 -16.84 -25.14 -16.59
C LEU A 31 -16.90 -23.95 -17.60
N TYR A 32 -16.02 -23.89 -18.60
CA TYR A 32 -15.63 -22.64 -19.28
C TYR A 32 -16.12 -22.52 -20.73
N THR A 33 -17.22 -23.16 -21.07
CA THR A 33 -17.70 -23.25 -22.45
C THR A 33 -18.51 -22.03 -22.93
N TYR A 34 -18.64 -20.97 -22.12
CA TYR A 34 -19.33 -19.73 -22.56
C TYR A 34 -18.79 -18.41 -21.99
N LEU A 35 -17.95 -18.40 -20.92
CA LEU A 35 -17.84 -17.19 -20.08
C LEU A 35 -16.45 -16.52 -19.96
N ARG A 36 -15.36 -17.05 -20.53
CA ARG A 36 -14.05 -16.35 -20.47
C ARG A 36 -13.28 -16.37 -21.79
N PRO A 37 -13.19 -15.24 -22.52
CA PRO A 37 -12.14 -15.12 -23.53
C PRO A 37 -10.76 -15.15 -22.86
N LEU A 38 -9.85 -15.95 -23.42
CA LEU A 38 -8.40 -15.90 -23.21
C LEU A 38 -7.89 -16.31 -21.82
N ASN A 39 -7.63 -17.61 -21.67
CA ASN A 39 -6.89 -18.13 -20.53
C ASN A 39 -5.40 -18.17 -20.87
N ILE A 40 -4.66 -17.12 -20.48
CA ILE A 40 -3.21 -17.06 -20.66
C ILE A 40 -2.54 -17.72 -19.45
N ARG A 41 -1.79 -18.80 -19.69
CA ARG A 41 -1.12 -19.57 -18.63
C ARG A 41 0.29 -19.89 -19.01
N ARG A 42 1.17 -20.02 -18.01
CA ARG A 42 2.54 -20.48 -18.22
C ARG A 42 2.60 -21.99 -17.99
N LEU A 43 2.51 -22.76 -19.08
CA LEU A 43 2.46 -24.22 -19.05
C LEU A 43 3.85 -24.82 -19.34
N GLU A 44 4.08 -26.01 -18.82
CA GLU A 44 5.27 -26.80 -19.12
C GLU A 44 5.04 -27.51 -20.46
N THR A 45 5.92 -27.27 -21.43
CA THR A 45 5.87 -27.88 -22.76
C THR A 45 7.15 -28.67 -23.01
N PRO A 46 7.21 -29.58 -23.99
CA PRO A 46 8.44 -30.30 -24.35
C PRO A 46 9.62 -29.38 -24.69
N ARG A 47 9.36 -28.12 -25.06
CA ARG A 47 10.36 -27.08 -25.37
C ARG A 47 10.59 -26.10 -24.21
N GLY A 48 10.27 -26.50 -22.98
CA GLY A 48 10.37 -25.69 -21.78
C GLY A 48 9.07 -24.97 -21.39
N ARG A 49 9.15 -24.12 -20.37
CA ARG A 49 7.97 -23.48 -19.78
C ARG A 49 7.55 -22.22 -20.54
N LYS A 50 6.52 -22.35 -21.39
CA LYS A 50 6.06 -21.31 -22.32
C LYS A 50 4.74 -20.69 -21.88
N TRP A 51 4.50 -19.47 -22.35
CA TRP A 51 3.18 -18.85 -22.26
C TRP A 51 2.26 -19.43 -23.32
N CYS A 52 1.05 -19.80 -22.91
CA CYS A 52 0.04 -20.41 -23.74
C CYS A 52 -1.30 -19.67 -23.61
N ILE A 53 -2.05 -19.59 -24.70
CA ILE A 53 -3.43 -19.09 -24.76
C ILE A 53 -4.37 -20.26 -24.99
N LEU A 54 -5.41 -20.35 -24.18
CA LEU A 54 -6.59 -21.16 -24.48
C LEU A 54 -7.57 -20.38 -25.34
N LEU A 55 -7.95 -20.93 -26.50
CA LEU A 55 -8.97 -20.36 -27.38
C LEU A 55 -10.33 -21.09 -27.19
N PRO A 56 -11.36 -20.44 -26.61
CA PRO A 56 -12.67 -21.07 -26.36
C PRO A 56 -13.59 -21.12 -27.60
N PRO A 57 -14.34 -22.22 -27.84
CA PRO A 57 -15.14 -22.42 -29.07
C PRO A 57 -16.29 -21.40 -29.30
N SER A 58 -16.60 -20.55 -28.33
CA SER A 58 -17.64 -19.51 -28.42
C SER A 58 -17.27 -18.31 -29.33
N TYR A 59 -16.10 -18.34 -29.96
CA TYR A 59 -15.58 -17.31 -30.87
C TYR A 59 -15.14 -17.94 -32.19
N SER A 60 -15.40 -17.25 -33.30
CA SER A 60 -14.92 -17.60 -34.63
C SER A 60 -13.54 -16.97 -34.88
N LEU A 61 -12.62 -17.72 -35.46
CA LEU A 61 -11.26 -17.27 -35.77
C LEU A 61 -11.14 -16.84 -37.23
N TYR A 62 -10.46 -15.72 -37.44
CA TYR A 62 -10.20 -15.10 -38.73
C TYR A 62 -8.71 -14.76 -38.84
N LYS A 63 -8.18 -14.77 -40.06
CA LYS A 63 -6.84 -14.27 -40.38
C LYS A 63 -6.99 -12.85 -40.91
N VAL A 64 -6.27 -11.89 -40.34
CA VAL A 64 -6.21 -10.54 -40.90
C VAL A 64 -5.28 -10.54 -42.11
N ARG A 65 -5.76 -10.04 -43.26
CA ARG A 65 -4.96 -9.97 -44.49
C ARG A 65 -4.13 -8.69 -44.49
N TRP A 66 -4.74 -7.56 -44.19
CA TRP A 66 -4.10 -6.25 -44.06
C TRP A 66 -5.07 -5.23 -43.45
N PHE A 67 -4.57 -4.04 -43.12
CA PHE A 67 -5.32 -2.92 -42.54
C PHE A 67 -5.41 -1.77 -43.56
N ASP A 68 -6.62 -1.40 -43.97
CA ASP A 68 -6.87 -0.20 -44.79
C ASP A 68 -7.13 0.99 -43.88
N HIS A 69 -6.07 1.75 -43.58
CA HIS A 69 -6.17 2.92 -42.70
C HIS A 69 -6.94 4.08 -43.35
N THR A 70 -6.91 4.19 -44.68
CA THR A 70 -7.59 5.25 -45.42
C THR A 70 -9.10 5.05 -45.42
N ARG A 71 -9.56 3.82 -45.69
CA ARG A 71 -11.00 3.47 -45.69
C ARG A 71 -11.51 2.99 -44.34
N ARG A 72 -10.61 2.78 -43.37
CA ARG A 72 -10.89 2.17 -42.07
C ARG A 72 -11.55 0.79 -42.22
N ILE A 73 -10.91 -0.09 -42.98
CA ILE A 73 -11.37 -1.47 -43.20
C ILE A 73 -10.32 -2.46 -42.69
N VAL A 74 -10.75 -3.48 -41.96
CA VAL A 74 -9.93 -4.67 -41.67
C VAL A 74 -10.41 -5.80 -42.56
N GLU A 75 -9.60 -6.15 -43.56
CA GLU A 75 -9.89 -7.26 -44.44
C GLU A 75 -9.49 -8.57 -43.76
N VAL A 76 -10.46 -9.47 -43.60
CA VAL A 76 -10.27 -10.73 -42.88
C VAL A 76 -10.73 -11.93 -43.69
N GLU A 77 -10.05 -13.06 -43.49
CA GLU A 77 -10.42 -14.34 -44.07
C GLU A 77 -10.81 -15.30 -42.94
N ARG A 78 -12.01 -15.87 -43.01
CA ARG A 78 -12.48 -16.78 -41.97
C ARG A 78 -11.74 -18.11 -42.04
N ILE A 79 -11.26 -18.58 -40.90
CA ILE A 79 -10.60 -19.88 -40.80
C ILE A 79 -11.64 -20.94 -40.46
N TRP A 80 -11.81 -21.93 -41.34
CA TRP A 80 -12.77 -23.03 -41.20
C TRP A 80 -12.06 -24.37 -41.00
N GLY A 81 -12.71 -25.31 -40.30
CA GLY A 81 -12.29 -26.72 -40.21
C GLY A 81 -12.11 -27.25 -38.79
N SER A 82 -12.07 -28.59 -38.67
CA SER A 82 -11.73 -29.32 -37.43
C SER A 82 -10.24 -29.28 -37.09
N ARG A 83 -9.41 -28.68 -37.95
CA ARG A 83 -7.97 -28.47 -37.78
C ARG A 83 -7.57 -27.24 -38.59
N LEU A 84 -7.07 -26.20 -37.93
CA LEU A 84 -6.67 -24.93 -38.51
C LEU A 84 -5.18 -24.97 -38.81
N ARG A 85 -4.81 -24.80 -40.10
CA ARG A 85 -3.42 -24.64 -40.52
C ARG A 85 -3.18 -23.21 -40.96
N ALA A 86 -2.29 -22.50 -40.26
CA ALA A 86 -1.89 -21.13 -40.60
C ALA A 86 -0.38 -20.96 -40.41
N GLY A 87 0.40 -21.13 -41.48
CA GLY A 87 1.87 -21.17 -41.38
C GLY A 87 2.32 -22.41 -40.59
N SER A 88 3.08 -22.21 -39.52
CA SER A 88 3.52 -23.28 -38.59
C SER A 88 2.49 -23.63 -37.52
N LEU A 89 1.36 -22.91 -37.43
CA LEU A 89 0.30 -23.14 -36.46
C LEU A 89 -0.62 -24.27 -36.95
N ASP A 90 -0.74 -25.33 -36.15
CA ASP A 90 -1.69 -26.43 -36.33
C ASP A 90 -2.59 -26.54 -35.09
N TYR A 91 -3.82 -26.05 -35.19
CA TYR A 91 -4.75 -25.94 -34.06
C TYR A 91 -5.98 -26.81 -34.28
N VAL A 92 -6.38 -27.59 -33.28
CA VAL A 92 -7.60 -28.40 -33.33
C VAL A 92 -8.64 -27.74 -32.42
N PRO A 93 -9.79 -27.26 -32.92
CA PRO A 93 -10.83 -26.72 -32.07
C PRO A 93 -11.29 -27.75 -31.03
N TYR A 94 -11.58 -27.26 -29.83
CA TYR A 94 -12.08 -28.03 -28.69
C TYR A 94 -13.22 -28.97 -29.10
N LYS A 95 -13.08 -30.27 -28.81
CA LYS A 95 -14.12 -31.30 -29.00
C LYS A 95 -14.65 -31.73 -27.63
N CYS A 96 -15.96 -31.79 -27.41
CA CYS A 96 -16.54 -32.31 -26.15
C CYS A 96 -16.76 -33.83 -26.25
N TYR A 97 -16.73 -34.54 -25.12
CA TYR A 97 -17.26 -35.90 -25.07
C TYR A 97 -18.77 -35.91 -25.41
N PRO A 98 -19.27 -36.95 -26.10
CA PRO A 98 -20.72 -37.17 -26.27
C PRO A 98 -21.43 -37.15 -24.91
N ASP A 99 -22.62 -36.54 -24.86
CA ASP A 99 -23.49 -36.44 -23.66
C ASP A 99 -22.87 -35.77 -22.41
N SER A 100 -21.72 -35.11 -22.56
CA SER A 100 -21.08 -34.39 -21.45
C SER A 100 -21.62 -32.97 -21.23
N ARG A 101 -22.68 -32.58 -21.95
CA ARG A 101 -23.25 -31.23 -21.90
C ARG A 101 -24.18 -31.08 -20.70
N PHE A 102 -24.04 -29.99 -19.96
CA PHE A 102 -24.90 -29.69 -18.81
C PHE A 102 -25.18 -28.19 -18.70
N ASN A 103 -26.29 -27.85 -18.06
CA ASN A 103 -26.72 -26.48 -17.82
C ASN A 103 -26.38 -26.06 -16.38
N TYR A 104 -26.00 -24.80 -16.18
CA TYR A 104 -25.82 -24.21 -14.86
C TYR A 104 -26.35 -22.79 -14.85
N GLY A 105 -26.85 -22.29 -13.72
CA GLY A 105 -27.59 -21.03 -13.69
C GLY A 105 -27.69 -20.40 -12.31
N LYS A 106 -28.09 -19.13 -12.26
CA LYS A 106 -28.51 -18.44 -11.02
C LYS A 106 -29.74 -17.59 -11.34
N GLY A 107 -30.89 -17.93 -10.78
CA GLY A 107 -32.15 -17.26 -11.13
C GLY A 107 -32.62 -17.63 -12.53
N ALA A 108 -33.00 -16.65 -13.35
CA ALA A 108 -33.51 -16.85 -14.71
C ALA A 108 -32.40 -17.09 -15.77
N GLU A 109 -31.13 -16.91 -15.40
CA GLU A 109 -30.01 -17.07 -16.33
C GLU A 109 -29.55 -18.52 -16.38
N THR A 110 -29.50 -19.08 -17.59
CA THR A 110 -29.05 -20.45 -17.86
C THR A 110 -27.84 -20.43 -18.79
N TRP A 111 -26.74 -21.03 -18.36
CA TRP A 111 -25.50 -21.21 -19.12
C TRP A 111 -25.28 -22.67 -19.47
N HIS A 112 -24.54 -22.93 -20.54
CA HIS A 112 -24.20 -24.28 -21.01
C HIS A 112 -22.71 -24.57 -20.77
N ALA A 113 -22.41 -25.79 -20.34
CA ALA A 113 -21.05 -26.31 -20.21
C ALA A 113 -20.93 -27.72 -20.79
N CYS A 114 -19.71 -28.18 -21.09
CA CYS A 114 -19.43 -29.56 -21.50
C CYS A 114 -18.04 -30.02 -21.01
N VAL A 115 -17.78 -31.33 -21.03
CA VAL A 115 -16.44 -31.88 -20.74
C VAL A 115 -15.63 -32.01 -22.04
N PRO A 116 -14.40 -31.45 -22.12
CA PRO A 116 -13.55 -31.60 -23.30
C PRO A 116 -13.07 -33.04 -23.46
N GLU A 117 -13.07 -33.54 -24.69
CA GLU A 117 -12.25 -34.66 -25.16
C GLU A 117 -10.78 -34.25 -25.22
N PHE A 118 -10.48 -33.04 -25.73
CA PHE A 118 -9.15 -32.43 -25.68
C PHE A 118 -9.23 -30.89 -25.71
N VAL A 119 -8.19 -30.25 -25.17
CA VAL A 119 -8.04 -28.79 -25.11
C VAL A 119 -6.72 -28.36 -25.75
N THR A 120 -6.77 -27.57 -26.81
CA THR A 120 -5.56 -27.09 -27.50
C THR A 120 -5.12 -25.73 -26.96
N TYR A 121 -3.88 -25.67 -26.49
CA TYR A 121 -3.21 -24.47 -26.03
C TYR A 121 -2.26 -23.95 -27.12
N ILE A 122 -2.37 -22.67 -27.48
CA ILE A 122 -1.48 -22.04 -28.46
C ILE A 122 -0.38 -21.29 -27.72
N THR A 123 0.88 -21.62 -27.97
CA THR A 123 2.01 -20.84 -27.44
C THR A 123 2.21 -19.56 -28.26
N PHE A 124 2.67 -18.51 -27.60
CA PHE A 124 2.80 -17.20 -28.25
C PHE A 124 3.80 -17.14 -29.42
N ASP A 125 4.78 -18.03 -29.43
CA ASP A 125 5.73 -18.20 -30.53
C ASP A 125 5.13 -18.87 -31.77
N MET A 126 3.91 -19.44 -31.66
CA MET A 126 3.16 -20.00 -32.80
C MET A 126 2.18 -18.99 -33.42
N LEU A 127 2.05 -17.79 -32.83
CA LEU A 127 1.18 -16.75 -33.35
C LEU A 127 1.86 -16.00 -34.50
N PRO A 128 1.08 -15.43 -35.44
CA PRO A 128 1.65 -14.63 -36.53
C PRO A 128 2.23 -13.32 -35.99
N GLU A 129 3.04 -12.66 -36.82
CA GLU A 129 3.61 -11.35 -36.52
C GLU A 129 2.53 -10.27 -36.34
N ALA A 130 2.91 -9.19 -35.66
CA ALA A 130 1.98 -8.11 -35.27
C ALA A 130 1.28 -7.44 -36.46
N ASP A 131 1.89 -7.37 -37.64
CA ASP A 131 1.28 -6.77 -38.84
C ASP A 131 0.14 -7.61 -39.44
N ARG A 132 0.06 -8.90 -39.10
CA ARG A 132 -0.94 -9.85 -39.62
C ARG A 132 -1.51 -10.72 -38.49
N PRO A 133 -2.16 -10.12 -37.49
CA PRO A 133 -2.65 -10.85 -36.33
C PRO A 133 -3.76 -11.85 -36.71
N LEU A 134 -4.03 -12.79 -35.81
CA LEU A 134 -5.29 -13.51 -35.82
C LEU A 134 -6.38 -12.66 -35.19
N LEU A 135 -7.58 -12.68 -35.75
CA LEU A 135 -8.74 -12.00 -35.22
C LEU A 135 -9.76 -13.01 -34.69
N TYR A 136 -10.18 -12.83 -33.45
CA TYR A 136 -11.13 -13.69 -32.76
C TYR A 136 -12.42 -12.96 -32.47
N LEU A 137 -13.50 -13.37 -33.13
CA LEU A 137 -14.79 -12.70 -33.14
C LEU A 137 -15.86 -13.55 -32.47
N CYS A 138 -16.45 -13.05 -31.38
CA CYS A 138 -17.69 -13.59 -30.83
C CYS A 138 -18.86 -12.80 -31.39
N CYS A 139 -19.85 -13.49 -31.94
CA CYS A 139 -21.06 -12.87 -32.46
C CYS A 139 -22.30 -13.56 -31.89
N ARG A 140 -23.37 -12.80 -31.70
CA ARG A 140 -24.72 -13.29 -31.39
C ARG A 140 -25.63 -13.00 -32.58
N GLN A 141 -26.59 -13.87 -32.82
CA GLN A 141 -27.62 -13.64 -33.83
C GLN A 141 -28.78 -12.87 -33.19
N ARG A 142 -29.13 -11.71 -33.75
CA ARG A 142 -30.26 -10.88 -33.29
C ARG A 142 -31.04 -10.42 -34.53
N ASN A 143 -32.28 -10.87 -34.68
CA ASN A 143 -33.10 -10.71 -35.89
C ASN A 143 -32.36 -11.23 -37.16
N HIS A 144 -32.41 -10.49 -38.28
CA HIS A 144 -31.74 -10.81 -39.55
C HIS A 144 -30.26 -10.36 -39.61
N GLY A 145 -29.65 -9.96 -38.48
CA GLY A 145 -28.28 -9.45 -38.40
C GLY A 145 -27.36 -10.27 -37.49
N LEU A 146 -26.06 -10.25 -37.79
CA LEU A 146 -25.00 -10.74 -36.90
C LEU A 146 -24.51 -9.57 -36.05
N GLU A 147 -24.60 -9.70 -34.73
CA GLU A 147 -24.15 -8.71 -33.74
C GLU A 147 -22.80 -9.16 -33.16
N VAL A 148 -21.74 -8.37 -33.34
CA VAL A 148 -20.42 -8.64 -32.74
C VAL A 148 -20.44 -8.30 -31.26
N LEU A 149 -20.14 -9.27 -30.40
CA LEU A 149 -20.07 -9.12 -28.95
C LEU A 149 -18.65 -8.83 -28.42
N SER A 150 -17.62 -9.35 -29.11
CA SER A 150 -16.23 -9.17 -28.73
C SER A 150 -15.31 -9.49 -29.90
N LEU A 151 -14.22 -8.72 -30.02
CA LEU A 151 -13.26 -8.83 -31.10
C LEU A 151 -11.84 -8.68 -30.55
N ILE A 152 -11.02 -9.70 -30.76
CA ILE A 152 -9.72 -9.85 -30.11
C ILE A 152 -8.66 -10.21 -31.15
N TYR A 153 -7.70 -9.33 -31.34
CA TYR A 153 -6.47 -9.58 -32.09
C TYR A 153 -5.44 -10.28 -31.22
N VAL A 154 -4.74 -11.23 -31.81
CA VAL A 154 -3.73 -12.03 -31.13
C VAL A 154 -2.54 -12.22 -32.07
N SER A 155 -1.37 -11.80 -31.62
CA SER A 155 -0.12 -11.89 -32.37
C SER A 155 1.06 -12.25 -31.47
N LYS A 156 2.19 -12.56 -32.11
CA LYS A 156 3.47 -12.75 -31.45
C LYS A 156 4.01 -11.40 -30.94
N PRO A 157 4.59 -11.35 -29.72
CA PRO A 157 5.30 -10.18 -29.24
C PRO A 157 6.50 -9.83 -30.13
N ARG A 158 6.63 -8.56 -30.52
CA ARG A 158 7.74 -8.08 -31.37
C ARG A 158 9.14 -8.21 -30.71
N GLY A 159 9.22 -8.36 -29.37
CA GLY A 159 10.47 -8.54 -28.63
C GLY A 159 10.50 -9.75 -27.69
N SER A 160 11.69 -10.14 -27.22
CA SER A 160 11.85 -11.16 -26.16
C SER A 160 11.38 -10.59 -24.83
N VAL A 161 10.19 -10.98 -24.38
CA VAL A 161 9.53 -10.38 -23.22
C VAL A 161 9.26 -11.39 -22.11
N ARG A 162 9.52 -11.00 -20.85
CA ARG A 162 9.21 -11.81 -19.66
C ARG A 162 7.70 -11.87 -19.36
N SER A 163 6.94 -10.92 -19.90
CA SER A 163 5.48 -10.75 -19.78
C SER A 163 4.86 -10.43 -21.15
N ILE A 164 3.55 -10.56 -21.31
CA ILE A 164 2.89 -10.43 -22.62
C ILE A 164 2.12 -9.11 -22.67
N PRO A 165 2.43 -8.22 -23.63
CA PRO A 165 1.75 -6.93 -23.75
C PRO A 165 0.32 -7.14 -24.26
N VAL A 166 -0.62 -6.31 -23.79
CA VAL A 166 -1.98 -6.30 -24.29
C VAL A 166 -2.53 -4.88 -24.33
N THR A 167 -3.11 -4.51 -25.47
CA THR A 167 -3.72 -3.21 -25.79
C THR A 167 -5.22 -3.39 -26.08
N TYR A 168 -6.06 -2.36 -25.99
CA TYR A 168 -7.52 -2.43 -26.25
C TYR A 168 -8.11 -1.00 -26.38
N THR A 169 -9.38 -0.90 -26.72
CA THR A 169 -10.18 0.36 -26.79
C THR A 169 -11.23 0.47 -25.68
N TYR A 170 -11.63 1.71 -25.34
CA TYR A 170 -12.61 2.11 -24.30
C TYR A 170 -13.90 1.30 -24.26
N ASP A 171 -14.44 1.02 -25.43
CA ASP A 171 -15.68 0.25 -25.61
C ASP A 171 -15.46 -1.26 -25.53
N CYS A 172 -14.23 -1.71 -25.26
CA CYS A 172 -13.85 -3.11 -25.16
C CYS A 172 -14.05 -3.91 -26.47
N ARG A 173 -14.37 -3.22 -27.57
CA ARG A 173 -14.60 -3.85 -28.88
C ARG A 173 -13.31 -4.24 -29.56
N PHE A 174 -12.20 -3.58 -29.23
CA PHE A 174 -10.89 -3.94 -29.72
C PHE A 174 -10.05 -4.39 -28.53
N VAL A 175 -9.55 -5.62 -28.56
CA VAL A 175 -8.53 -6.12 -27.64
C VAL A 175 -7.41 -6.71 -28.48
N TRP A 176 -6.15 -6.41 -28.18
CA TRP A 176 -5.00 -6.92 -28.91
C TRP A 176 -3.94 -7.45 -27.97
N ILE A 177 -3.69 -8.76 -28.02
CA ILE A 177 -2.68 -9.45 -27.22
C ILE A 177 -1.43 -9.66 -28.08
N GLY A 178 -0.26 -9.27 -27.55
CA GLY A 178 1.03 -9.44 -28.21
C GLY A 178 1.61 -8.16 -28.79
N VAL A 179 0.97 -6.99 -28.61
CA VAL A 179 1.49 -5.69 -29.05
C VAL A 179 1.34 -4.63 -27.97
N THR A 180 2.18 -3.61 -28.03
CA THR A 180 2.12 -2.36 -27.26
C THR A 180 1.35 -1.27 -28.02
N ILE A 181 1.27 -0.06 -27.46
CA ILE A 181 0.69 1.10 -28.17
C ILE A 181 1.66 1.60 -29.24
N ASP A 182 2.96 1.65 -28.93
CA ASP A 182 3.99 2.05 -29.88
C ASP A 182 4.00 1.12 -31.11
N ASP A 183 3.83 -0.20 -30.89
CA ASP A 183 3.71 -1.17 -31.98
C ASP A 183 2.49 -0.88 -32.88
N LEU A 184 1.37 -0.38 -32.33
CA LEU A 184 0.20 0.01 -33.14
C LEU A 184 0.49 1.28 -33.94
N HIS A 185 1.17 2.27 -33.34
CA HIS A 185 1.59 3.47 -34.05
C HIS A 185 2.53 3.16 -35.22
N ASP A 186 3.48 2.24 -35.01
CA ASP A 186 4.37 1.74 -36.07
C ASP A 186 3.60 1.03 -37.21
N MET A 187 2.43 0.48 -36.90
CA MET A 187 1.54 -0.14 -37.88
C MET A 187 0.59 0.86 -38.57
N GLY A 188 0.74 2.16 -38.34
CA GLY A 188 -0.07 3.20 -38.99
C GLY A 188 -1.38 3.54 -38.28
N PHE A 189 -1.59 3.07 -37.04
CA PHE A 189 -2.74 3.46 -36.23
C PHE A 189 -2.45 4.75 -35.46
N GLU A 190 -3.14 5.85 -35.80
CA GLU A 190 -3.12 7.08 -34.99
C GLU A 190 -3.81 6.89 -33.63
N GLU A 191 -4.86 6.05 -33.60
CA GLU A 191 -5.56 5.58 -32.41
C GLU A 191 -5.93 4.10 -32.58
N PRO A 192 -6.12 3.32 -31.50
CA PRO A 192 -6.60 1.95 -31.61
C PRO A 192 -7.91 1.87 -32.43
N PRO A 193 -8.09 0.91 -33.34
CA PRO A 193 -9.12 0.91 -34.39
C PRO A 193 -10.54 0.66 -33.86
N THR A 194 -11.13 1.69 -33.27
CA THR A 194 -12.53 1.75 -32.80
C THR A 194 -13.54 1.87 -33.94
N ASN A 195 -13.12 2.43 -35.08
CA ASN A 195 -13.99 2.80 -36.21
C ASN A 195 -13.71 1.97 -37.48
N TYR A 196 -13.04 0.83 -37.36
CA TYR A 196 -12.75 -0.01 -38.52
C TYR A 196 -13.90 -0.98 -38.77
N THR A 197 -14.30 -1.09 -40.03
CA THR A 197 -15.28 -2.08 -40.47
C THR A 197 -14.56 -3.39 -40.79
N ILE A 198 -15.09 -4.51 -40.34
CA ILE A 198 -14.52 -5.82 -40.67
C ILE A 198 -15.17 -6.31 -41.96
N GLU A 199 -14.34 -6.60 -42.94
CA GLU A 199 -14.76 -7.15 -44.22
C GLU A 199 -14.28 -8.59 -44.33
N GLU A 200 -15.20 -9.54 -44.21
CA GLU A 200 -14.91 -10.96 -44.41
C GLU A 200 -14.88 -11.26 -45.91
N VAL A 201 -13.72 -11.61 -46.44
CA VAL A 201 -13.56 -12.04 -47.83
C VAL A 201 -13.97 -13.51 -47.96
N ARG A 202 -14.84 -13.80 -48.92
CA ARG A 202 -15.32 -15.15 -49.26
C ARG A 202 -15.22 -15.39 -50.76
N GLY A 203 -14.13 -16.02 -51.21
CA GLY A 203 -13.93 -16.32 -52.63
C GLY A 203 -13.92 -15.05 -53.48
N ARG A 204 -14.91 -14.88 -54.38
CA ARG A 204 -15.05 -13.68 -55.26
C ARG A 204 -15.91 -12.55 -54.66
N GLY A 205 -16.43 -12.70 -53.45
CA GLY A 205 -17.27 -11.68 -52.81
C GLY A 205 -16.77 -11.32 -51.41
N SER A 206 -17.28 -10.23 -50.86
CA SER A 206 -17.00 -9.81 -49.49
C SER A 206 -18.29 -9.62 -48.69
N ARG A 207 -18.20 -9.82 -47.38
CA ARG A 207 -19.29 -9.61 -46.44
C ARG A 207 -18.83 -8.66 -45.35
N ILE A 208 -19.49 -7.51 -45.27
CA ILE A 208 -19.29 -6.60 -44.15
C ILE A 208 -19.91 -7.19 -42.87
N ILE A 209 -19.09 -7.41 -41.85
CA ILE A 209 -19.53 -7.72 -40.51
C ILE A 209 -19.81 -6.39 -39.81
N ARG A 210 -21.08 -5.98 -39.77
CA ARG A 210 -21.48 -4.71 -39.16
C ARG A 210 -21.33 -4.78 -37.63
N LEU A 211 -20.61 -3.82 -37.06
CA LEU A 211 -20.58 -3.57 -35.63
C LEU A 211 -21.92 -2.89 -35.23
N SER A 212 -22.60 -3.37 -34.18
CA SER A 212 -23.84 -2.73 -33.72
C SER A 212 -23.55 -1.33 -33.18
N ARG A 213 -24.47 -0.36 -33.36
CA ARG A 213 -24.29 1.02 -32.86
C ARG A 213 -24.43 1.14 -31.34
N SER A 214 -24.97 0.14 -30.66
CA SER A 214 -25.29 0.16 -29.24
C SER A 214 -24.59 -0.99 -28.49
N TYR A 215 -23.31 -0.83 -28.19
CA TYR A 215 -22.67 -1.65 -27.15
C TYR A 215 -22.78 -0.85 -25.86
N SER A 216 -23.58 -1.34 -24.91
CA SER A 216 -23.85 -0.62 -23.67
C SER A 216 -22.83 -0.99 -22.59
N TYR A 217 -22.78 -0.19 -21.52
CA TYR A 217 -21.99 -0.54 -20.35
C TYR A 217 -22.51 -1.81 -19.64
N ASP A 218 -23.81 -2.08 -19.71
CA ASP A 218 -24.40 -3.26 -19.08
C ASP A 218 -23.90 -4.54 -19.77
N ASP A 219 -23.72 -4.51 -21.10
CA ASP A 219 -23.10 -5.61 -21.87
C ASP A 219 -21.62 -5.85 -21.47
N LEU A 220 -20.87 -4.79 -21.11
CA LEU A 220 -19.50 -4.87 -20.57
C LEU A 220 -19.47 -5.45 -19.15
N LEU A 221 -20.44 -5.08 -18.31
CA LEU A 221 -20.55 -5.58 -16.94
C LEU A 221 -20.95 -7.07 -16.88
N GLU A 222 -21.79 -7.51 -17.81
CA GLU A 222 -22.14 -8.93 -18.02
C GLU A 222 -20.96 -9.74 -18.59
N ASN A 223 -20.01 -9.10 -19.27
CA ASN A 223 -18.74 -9.71 -19.66
C ASN A 223 -17.79 -9.84 -18.45
N THR A 224 -18.06 -10.86 -17.61
CA THR A 224 -17.44 -11.07 -16.29
C THR A 224 -15.91 -11.27 -16.27
N SER A 225 -15.25 -11.39 -17.42
CA SER A 225 -13.84 -11.75 -17.52
C SER A 225 -12.89 -10.58 -17.71
N VAL A 226 -13.23 -9.63 -18.59
CA VAL A 226 -12.43 -8.43 -18.83
C VAL A 226 -12.66 -7.42 -17.71
N THR A 227 -13.90 -7.26 -17.27
CA THR A 227 -14.29 -6.40 -16.15
C THR A 227 -13.69 -6.83 -14.81
N ARG A 228 -13.47 -8.15 -14.58
CA ARG A 228 -12.73 -8.63 -13.40
C ARG A 228 -11.25 -8.34 -13.46
N ALA A 229 -10.62 -8.49 -14.63
CA ALA A 229 -9.20 -8.21 -14.83
C ALA A 229 -8.91 -6.70 -14.72
N ILE A 230 -9.85 -5.83 -15.09
CA ILE A 230 -9.68 -4.37 -15.05
C ILE A 230 -10.00 -3.81 -13.66
N ARG A 231 -11.06 -4.31 -13.01
CA ARG A 231 -11.38 -3.95 -11.61
C ARG A 231 -10.29 -4.35 -10.61
N SER A 232 -9.47 -5.37 -10.92
CA SER A 232 -8.40 -5.80 -10.03
C SER A 232 -7.09 -5.04 -10.21
N HIS A 233 -6.91 -4.30 -11.31
CA HIS A 233 -5.63 -3.65 -11.65
C HIS A 233 -5.72 -2.12 -11.86
N ALA A 234 -6.90 -1.51 -11.99
CA ALA A 234 -7.01 -0.06 -12.18
C ALA A 234 -7.07 0.69 -10.84
N LEU A 235 -6.09 1.55 -10.59
CA LEU A 235 -6.10 2.52 -9.49
C LEU A 235 -7.05 3.66 -9.86
N VAL A 236 -7.82 4.21 -8.92
CA VAL A 236 -8.56 5.46 -9.15
C VAL A 236 -7.73 6.60 -8.59
N LYS A 237 -7.15 7.43 -9.45
CA LYS A 237 -6.57 8.72 -9.05
C LYS A 237 -7.64 9.80 -9.08
N VAL A 238 -7.54 10.74 -8.16
CA VAL A 238 -8.50 11.82 -8.00
C VAL A 238 -7.78 13.12 -8.29
N TYR A 239 -8.38 13.97 -9.11
CA TYR A 239 -7.89 15.30 -9.46
C TYR A 239 -8.94 16.30 -9.01
N VAL A 240 -8.60 17.14 -8.04
CA VAL A 240 -9.46 18.24 -7.61
C VAL A 240 -9.33 19.35 -8.64
N GLU A 241 -10.46 19.82 -9.18
CA GLU A 241 -10.47 21.00 -10.05
C GLU A 241 -10.39 22.24 -9.19
N ALA A 242 -9.56 23.21 -9.57
CA ALA A 242 -9.37 24.41 -8.76
C ALA A 242 -10.72 25.09 -8.48
N SER A 243 -11.04 25.27 -7.20
CA SER A 243 -12.28 25.88 -6.65
C SER A 243 -12.61 27.30 -7.16
N ARG A 244 -11.81 27.86 -8.07
CA ARG A 244 -11.88 29.28 -8.45
C ARG A 244 -12.90 29.62 -9.53
N GLU A 245 -13.37 28.65 -10.32
CA GLU A 245 -14.26 28.94 -11.46
C GLU A 245 -15.72 29.25 -11.06
N LEU A 246 -16.15 28.97 -9.83
CA LEU A 246 -17.57 29.08 -9.42
C LEU A 246 -17.84 30.07 -8.26
N GLY A 247 -16.83 30.78 -7.74
CA GLY A 247 -17.04 31.83 -6.74
C GLY A 247 -17.37 31.37 -5.31
N TYR A 248 -17.21 30.08 -4.99
CA TYR A 248 -17.39 29.55 -3.63
C TYR A 248 -16.05 29.41 -2.92
N SER A 249 -15.98 29.90 -1.68
CA SER A 249 -14.79 29.81 -0.82
C SER A 249 -14.91 28.62 0.14
N PRO A 250 -13.81 27.86 0.36
CA PRO A 250 -13.71 26.91 1.45
C PRO A 250 -14.10 27.55 2.79
N GLN A 251 -14.95 26.87 3.56
CA GLN A 251 -15.43 27.33 4.86
C GLN A 251 -14.53 26.75 5.95
N LEU A 252 -13.77 27.60 6.65
CA LEU A 252 -12.99 27.18 7.81
C LEU A 252 -13.91 26.81 8.97
N ILE A 253 -13.88 25.55 9.39
CA ILE A 253 -14.61 25.06 10.56
C ILE A 253 -13.81 25.40 11.81
N SER A 254 -12.51 25.09 11.82
CA SER A 254 -11.59 25.48 12.88
C SER A 254 -10.12 25.37 12.44
N GLY A 255 -9.25 26.15 13.08
CA GLY A 255 -7.80 26.11 12.90
C GLY A 255 -7.08 25.94 14.24
N PHE A 256 -6.28 24.90 14.35
CA PHE A 256 -5.49 24.54 15.53
C PHE A 256 -4.00 24.81 15.27
N LYS A 257 -3.62 26.08 15.34
CA LYS A 257 -2.27 26.57 14.96
C LYS A 257 -1.14 25.83 15.68
N ASN A 258 -1.30 25.51 16.97
CA ASN A 258 -0.26 24.82 17.76
C ASN A 258 0.09 23.42 17.23
N ILE A 259 -0.82 22.77 16.51
CA ILE A 259 -0.60 21.48 15.89
C ILE A 259 -0.65 21.53 14.35
N GLY A 260 -0.70 22.75 13.79
CA GLY A 260 -0.73 22.99 12.35
C GLY A 260 -1.93 22.37 11.64
N LEU A 261 -3.06 22.11 12.31
CA LEU A 261 -4.23 21.43 11.73
C LEU A 261 -5.35 22.43 11.42
N TYR A 262 -5.82 22.48 10.19
CA TYR A 262 -7.01 23.24 9.79
C TYR A 262 -8.06 22.31 9.21
N ILE A 263 -9.32 22.53 9.59
CA ILE A 263 -10.45 21.71 9.18
C ILE A 263 -11.42 22.58 8.40
N ARG A 264 -11.74 22.17 7.17
CA ARG A 264 -12.64 22.93 6.29
C ARG A 264 -13.74 22.07 5.71
N ARG A 265 -14.88 22.72 5.46
CA ARG A 265 -15.90 22.26 4.52
C ARG A 265 -15.64 22.95 3.19
N VAL A 266 -15.63 22.20 2.10
CA VAL A 266 -15.50 22.74 0.75
C VAL A 266 -16.78 22.47 -0.02
N PRO A 267 -17.71 23.44 -0.04
CA PRO A 267 -18.95 23.28 -0.78
C PRO A 267 -18.71 23.41 -2.27
N LYS A 268 -19.56 22.75 -3.05
CA LYS A 268 -19.57 22.79 -4.52
C LYS A 268 -18.21 22.45 -5.16
N ILE A 269 -17.47 21.54 -4.55
CA ILE A 269 -16.19 21.07 -5.08
C ILE A 269 -16.41 20.21 -6.33
N CYS A 270 -15.65 20.52 -7.38
CA CYS A 270 -15.60 19.72 -8.59
C CYS A 270 -14.32 18.89 -8.61
N PHE A 271 -14.42 17.62 -8.97
CA PHE A 271 -13.26 16.75 -9.05
C PHE A 271 -13.44 15.65 -10.09
N LYS A 272 -12.33 15.18 -10.64
CA LYS A 272 -12.28 14.08 -11.61
C LYS A 272 -11.74 12.84 -10.95
N LYS A 273 -12.43 11.72 -11.12
CA LYS A 273 -11.92 10.39 -10.76
C LYS A 273 -11.43 9.72 -12.04
N VAL A 274 -10.12 9.53 -12.15
CA VAL A 274 -9.45 8.98 -13.33
C VAL A 274 -8.88 7.62 -12.98
N LEU A 275 -9.13 6.63 -13.83
CA LEU A 275 -8.47 5.33 -13.70
C LEU A 275 -7.00 5.48 -14.13
N LEU A 276 -6.03 5.00 -13.34
CA LEU A 276 -4.60 4.94 -13.63
C LEU A 276 -4.09 3.50 -13.77
N GLY A 277 -3.06 3.35 -14.59
CA GLY A 277 -2.20 2.17 -14.75
C GLY A 277 -1.23 2.38 -15.91
N SER A 278 0.02 1.91 -15.79
CA SER A 278 1.10 2.05 -16.81
C SER A 278 0.79 1.47 -18.20
N ARG A 279 -0.36 0.82 -18.36
CA ARG A 279 -1.07 0.50 -19.61
C ARG A 279 -2.55 0.45 -19.27
N LEU A 280 -3.28 1.54 -19.45
CA LEU A 280 -4.71 1.58 -19.15
C LEU A 280 -5.50 0.80 -20.17
N ARG A 281 -5.89 -0.43 -19.77
CA ARG A 281 -7.12 -1.14 -20.18
C ARG A 281 -8.29 -0.19 -20.17
N THR A 282 -8.43 0.68 -21.18
CA THR A 282 -9.61 1.49 -21.50
C THR A 282 -10.74 0.51 -21.71
N THR A 283 -11.32 -0.05 -20.65
CA THR A 283 -12.64 -0.65 -20.69
C THR A 283 -13.21 -0.53 -19.29
N THR A 284 -13.69 0.65 -18.95
CA THR A 284 -14.77 0.75 -17.97
C THR A 284 -15.46 2.07 -18.18
N THR A 285 -16.47 2.09 -19.04
CA THR A 285 -17.60 3.01 -18.84
C THR A 285 -17.94 2.96 -17.34
N MET A 286 -18.26 4.09 -16.75
CA MET A 286 -18.82 4.14 -15.41
C MET A 286 -20.28 4.50 -15.62
N LEU A 287 -21.21 3.69 -15.12
CA LEU A 287 -22.57 4.18 -14.89
C LEU A 287 -22.49 5.21 -13.76
N SER A 288 -22.32 6.46 -14.16
CA SER A 288 -22.76 7.62 -13.40
C SER A 288 -23.80 8.31 -14.26
N SER A 289 -24.89 8.79 -13.66
CA SER A 289 -25.95 9.58 -14.28
C SER A 289 -25.47 10.99 -14.68
N ALA A 290 -24.21 11.13 -15.05
CA ALA A 290 -23.52 12.40 -15.23
C ALA A 290 -22.58 12.36 -16.43
N PRO A 291 -22.38 13.52 -17.09
CA PRO A 291 -21.59 13.61 -18.31
C PRO A 291 -20.15 13.08 -18.09
N VAL A 292 -19.81 12.02 -18.82
CA VAL A 292 -18.46 11.47 -18.89
C VAL A 292 -17.60 12.43 -19.70
N PHE A 293 -16.56 13.01 -19.10
CA PHE A 293 -15.58 13.83 -19.82
C PHE A 293 -14.34 12.98 -20.17
N ILE A 294 -13.94 13.02 -21.44
CA ILE A 294 -12.63 12.53 -21.90
C ILE A 294 -11.65 13.70 -21.78
N ASN A 295 -10.67 13.63 -20.87
CA ASN A 295 -9.65 14.66 -20.78
C ASN A 295 -8.43 14.27 -21.62
N MET A 296 -8.25 14.94 -22.76
CA MET A 296 -6.96 14.99 -23.44
C MET A 296 -6.14 16.11 -22.80
N SER A 297 -5.03 15.75 -22.15
CA SER A 297 -3.93 16.66 -21.81
C SER A 297 -4.28 17.90 -20.97
N MET A 298 -3.82 17.94 -19.72
CA MET A 298 -3.49 19.22 -19.06
C MET A 298 -2.07 19.14 -18.51
N SER A 299 -1.22 20.04 -18.98
CA SER A 299 0.06 20.33 -18.36
C SER A 299 -0.18 21.13 -17.08
N SER A 300 0.39 20.67 -15.98
CA SER A 300 1.00 21.56 -14.99
C SER A 300 1.92 20.73 -14.10
N ARG A 301 3.22 20.99 -14.28
CA ARG A 301 4.35 20.66 -13.40
C ARG A 301 4.51 19.18 -12.97
N GLY A 302 5.21 18.45 -13.84
CA GLY A 302 6.21 17.46 -13.40
C GLY A 302 5.70 16.12 -12.87
N ARG A 303 5.23 15.26 -13.78
CA ARG A 303 5.42 13.78 -13.82
C ARG A 303 4.56 13.24 -14.98
N ASP A 304 5.02 12.17 -15.61
CA ASP A 304 4.69 11.76 -16.98
C ASP A 304 3.22 11.76 -17.42
N LYS A 305 3.07 12.11 -18.71
CA LYS A 305 1.83 12.15 -19.49
C LYS A 305 1.08 10.80 -19.40
N SER A 306 -0.12 10.80 -18.85
CA SER A 306 -1.07 9.70 -19.04
C SER A 306 -2.49 10.26 -19.18
N GLY A 307 -3.06 10.10 -20.38
CA GLY A 307 -4.50 10.23 -20.58
C GLY A 307 -5.21 9.07 -19.87
N GLY A 308 -6.40 9.32 -19.32
CA GLY A 308 -7.16 8.31 -18.59
C GLY A 308 -8.65 8.59 -18.64
N LEU A 309 -9.44 7.52 -18.57
CA LEU A 309 -10.90 7.64 -18.50
C LEU A 309 -11.30 8.05 -17.08
N GLY A 310 -12.14 9.06 -16.97
CA GLY A 310 -12.66 9.47 -15.68
C GLY A 310 -14.10 9.96 -15.69
N VAL A 311 -14.65 10.05 -14.50
CA VAL A 311 -15.93 10.70 -14.23
C VAL A 311 -15.63 12.02 -13.54
N ARG A 312 -16.16 13.10 -14.09
CA ARG A 312 -16.18 14.40 -13.41
C ARG A 312 -17.39 14.42 -12.49
N ILE A 313 -17.16 14.69 -11.21
CA ILE A 313 -18.19 14.96 -10.22
C ILE A 313 -18.24 16.47 -10.02
N VAL A 314 -19.44 17.03 -10.13
CA VAL A 314 -19.69 18.48 -10.17
C VAL A 314 -20.50 18.88 -8.96
N ASN A 315 -20.17 20.03 -8.37
CA ASN A 315 -20.86 20.62 -7.23
C ASN A 315 -21.00 19.67 -6.03
N SER A 316 -19.99 18.86 -5.75
CA SER A 316 -20.01 17.95 -4.60
C SER A 316 -19.67 18.66 -3.29
N GLU A 317 -19.55 17.90 -2.20
CA GLU A 317 -19.11 18.39 -0.91
C GLU A 317 -17.79 17.71 -0.48
N GLY A 318 -16.88 18.51 0.06
CA GLY A 318 -15.57 18.08 0.57
C GLY A 318 -15.39 18.36 2.05
N PHE A 319 -14.80 17.42 2.79
CA PHE A 319 -14.28 17.63 4.14
C PHE A 319 -12.76 17.53 4.10
N GLU A 320 -12.09 18.61 4.46
CA GLU A 320 -10.63 18.74 4.38
C GLU A 320 -9.99 18.78 5.76
N LEU A 321 -8.90 18.02 5.90
CA LEU A 321 -7.93 18.11 6.97
C LEU A 321 -6.61 18.57 6.36
N LEU A 322 -6.22 19.80 6.67
CA LEU A 322 -5.00 20.44 6.19
C LEU A 322 -3.97 20.47 7.30
N PHE A 323 -2.75 20.05 6.99
CA PHE A 323 -1.63 20.04 7.91
C PHE A 323 -0.51 20.92 7.39
N GLU A 324 -0.09 21.88 8.20
CA GLU A 324 1.10 22.69 7.95
C GLU A 324 2.34 21.78 7.88
N LYS A 325 3.13 21.90 6.80
CA LYS A 325 4.15 20.91 6.44
C LYS A 325 5.21 20.73 7.53
N ASP A 326 5.75 21.82 8.06
CA ASP A 326 6.83 21.78 9.05
C ASP A 326 6.36 21.24 10.40
N ILE A 327 5.19 21.68 10.87
CA ILE A 327 4.62 21.20 12.13
C ILE A 327 4.27 19.72 12.02
N PHE A 328 3.61 19.31 10.92
CA PHE A 328 3.26 17.90 10.70
C PHE A 328 4.50 17.02 10.59
N ARG A 329 5.55 17.47 9.90
CA ARG A 329 6.84 16.78 9.84
C ARG A 329 7.42 16.56 11.23
N LYS A 330 7.46 17.59 12.09
CA LYS A 330 7.95 17.48 13.47
C LYS A 330 7.15 16.45 14.28
N PHE A 331 5.83 16.36 14.09
CA PHE A 331 5.03 15.32 14.71
C PHE A 331 5.47 13.92 14.27
N ILE A 332 5.63 13.72 12.96
CA ILE A 332 6.04 12.44 12.40
C ILE A 332 7.42 12.02 12.89
N GLU A 333 8.40 12.93 12.86
CA GLU A 333 9.75 12.71 13.37
C GLU A 333 9.71 12.36 14.87
N GLY A 334 8.99 13.13 15.69
CA GLY A 334 8.85 12.84 17.12
C GLY A 334 8.25 11.47 17.41
N ILE A 335 7.25 11.03 16.63
CA ILE A 335 6.65 9.69 16.77
C ILE A 335 7.66 8.59 16.45
N ILE A 336 8.35 8.68 15.31
CA ILE A 336 9.29 7.61 14.89
C ILE A 336 10.57 7.61 15.72
N PHE A 337 10.98 8.74 16.29
CA PHE A 337 12.14 8.82 17.19
C PHE A 337 11.86 8.24 18.58
N SER A 338 10.59 8.18 18.96
CA SER A 338 10.15 7.55 20.22
C SER A 338 9.95 6.03 20.10
N ASP A 339 10.03 5.46 18.90
CA ASP A 339 9.79 4.03 18.67
C ASP A 339 10.69 3.49 17.54
N ILE A 340 11.84 2.92 17.94
CA ILE A 340 12.80 2.32 17.01
C ILE A 340 12.19 1.17 16.19
N ARG A 341 11.25 0.41 16.75
CA ARG A 341 10.63 -0.71 16.04
C ARG A 341 9.77 -0.17 14.90
N LEU A 342 8.96 0.86 15.16
CA LEU A 342 8.19 1.56 14.13
C LEU A 342 9.12 2.21 13.08
N PHE A 343 10.18 2.89 13.50
CA PHE A 343 11.17 3.47 12.59
C PHE A 343 11.73 2.43 11.62
N LYS A 344 12.19 1.29 12.14
CA LYS A 344 12.75 0.21 11.31
C LYS A 344 11.71 -0.44 10.41
N THR A 345 10.47 -0.62 10.89
CA THR A 345 9.37 -1.15 10.09
C THR A 345 9.07 -0.23 8.89
N LEU A 346 9.00 1.08 9.11
CA LEU A 346 8.81 2.08 8.06
C LEU A 346 10.00 2.16 7.11
N LEU A 347 11.23 2.12 7.65
CA LEU A 347 12.45 2.12 6.86
C LEU A 347 12.53 0.91 5.93
N LEU A 348 12.12 -0.27 6.42
CA LEU A 348 12.04 -1.47 5.58
C LEU A 348 11.04 -1.32 4.44
N LYS A 349 9.83 -0.80 4.71
CA LYS A 349 8.84 -0.54 3.66
C LYS A 349 9.40 0.42 2.61
N TYR A 350 10.08 1.48 3.03
CA TYR A 350 10.77 2.43 2.16
C TYR A 350 11.82 1.77 1.27
N ILE A 351 12.69 0.94 1.86
CA ILE A 351 13.75 0.21 1.14
C ILE A 351 13.12 -0.70 0.08
N LEU A 352 12.11 -1.48 0.44
CA LEU A 352 11.44 -2.39 -0.49
C LEU A 352 10.77 -1.63 -1.64
N LEU A 353 10.14 -0.48 -1.38
CA LEU A 353 9.66 0.39 -2.46
C LEU A 353 10.81 0.89 -3.32
N ARG A 354 11.87 1.43 -2.72
CA ARG A 354 12.98 2.05 -3.45
C ARG A 354 13.69 1.07 -4.39
N TYR A 355 13.89 -0.18 -3.96
CA TYR A 355 14.69 -1.15 -4.70
C TYR A 355 13.88 -2.18 -5.48
N CYS A 356 12.61 -2.41 -5.12
CA CYS A 356 11.81 -3.47 -5.73
C CYS A 356 10.58 -2.96 -6.50
N TYR A 357 10.31 -1.66 -6.52
CA TYR A 357 9.27 -1.08 -7.35
C TYR A 357 9.88 -0.43 -8.60
N SER A 358 9.52 -0.95 -9.77
CA SER A 358 9.89 -0.39 -11.07
C SER A 358 8.85 0.67 -11.46
N ARG A 359 9.26 1.95 -11.48
CA ARG A 359 8.39 3.05 -11.91
C ARG A 359 8.06 3.03 -13.40
N SER A 360 8.99 2.58 -14.24
CA SER A 360 8.77 2.48 -15.69
C SER A 360 7.76 1.40 -16.05
N GLU A 361 7.68 0.35 -15.25
CA GLU A 361 6.78 -0.79 -15.47
C GLU A 361 5.56 -0.79 -14.53
N ASP A 362 5.53 0.09 -13.52
CA ASP A 362 4.55 0.10 -12.41
C ASP A 362 4.37 -1.31 -11.81
N TYR A 363 5.50 -1.90 -11.43
CA TYR A 363 5.60 -3.31 -11.06
C TYR A 363 6.40 -3.51 -9.77
N TYR A 364 5.90 -4.40 -8.90
CA TYR A 364 6.56 -4.82 -7.67
C TYR A 364 7.25 -6.18 -7.86
N ASP A 365 8.58 -6.18 -7.78
CA ASP A 365 9.38 -7.40 -7.87
C ASP A 365 9.39 -8.17 -6.54
N PHE A 366 8.43 -9.10 -6.40
CA PHE A 366 8.34 -9.97 -5.23
C PHE A 366 9.57 -10.86 -5.01
N TYR A 367 10.30 -11.22 -6.08
CA TYR A 367 11.53 -11.98 -5.93
C TYR A 367 12.60 -11.10 -5.29
N ALA A 368 12.82 -9.88 -5.80
CA ALA A 368 13.73 -8.91 -5.21
C ALA A 368 13.38 -8.58 -3.74
N ILE A 369 12.08 -8.43 -3.43
CA ILE A 369 11.62 -8.23 -2.05
C ILE A 369 12.09 -9.38 -1.15
N THR A 370 11.82 -10.62 -1.55
CA THR A 370 12.23 -11.79 -0.76
C THR A 370 13.75 -11.96 -0.67
N SER A 371 14.50 -11.57 -1.72
CA SER A 371 15.97 -11.55 -1.69
C SER A 371 16.48 -10.58 -0.62
N ILE A 372 15.93 -9.37 -0.57
CA ILE A 372 16.30 -8.36 0.43
C ILE A 372 15.97 -8.85 1.84
N ILE A 373 14.77 -9.41 2.06
CA ILE A 373 14.37 -9.94 3.36
C ILE A 373 15.32 -11.09 3.78
N LEU A 374 15.67 -12.01 2.88
CA LEU A 374 16.61 -13.09 3.19
C LEU A 374 18.02 -12.59 3.46
N ALA A 375 18.51 -11.61 2.69
CA ALA A 375 19.79 -10.98 2.95
C ALA A 375 19.81 -10.39 4.36
N LEU A 376 18.75 -9.70 4.79
CA LEU A 376 18.64 -9.15 6.14
C LEU A 376 18.63 -10.22 7.24
N ILE A 377 17.92 -11.34 7.02
CA ILE A 377 17.93 -12.51 7.93
C ILE A 377 19.35 -13.11 8.03
N GLN A 378 20.12 -13.06 6.95
CA GLN A 378 21.49 -13.58 6.89
C GLN A 378 22.56 -12.58 7.37
N GLY A 379 22.20 -11.34 7.72
CA GLY A 379 23.15 -10.31 8.13
C GLY A 379 23.73 -9.45 7.00
N ASP A 380 23.05 -9.40 5.85
CA ASP A 380 23.44 -8.68 4.63
C ASP A 380 24.92 -8.93 4.24
N PRO A 381 25.32 -10.20 3.99
CA PRO A 381 26.72 -10.58 3.83
C PRO A 381 27.41 -9.90 2.65
N GLN A 382 26.63 -9.46 1.66
CA GLN A 382 27.12 -8.75 0.47
C GLN A 382 27.03 -7.22 0.60
N ASN A 383 26.60 -6.71 1.76
CA ASN A 383 26.41 -5.28 2.04
C ASN A 383 25.61 -4.56 0.93
N GLN A 384 24.56 -5.21 0.42
CA GLN A 384 23.80 -4.70 -0.74
C GLN A 384 23.04 -3.42 -0.40
N LEU A 385 22.64 -3.28 0.87
CA LEU A 385 21.83 -2.15 1.35
C LEU A 385 22.66 -1.03 1.97
N ARG A 386 23.98 -1.21 2.13
CA ARG A 386 24.92 -0.20 2.66
C ARG A 386 24.41 0.41 4.00
N ASN A 387 24.23 1.73 4.05
CA ASN A 387 23.79 2.45 5.24
C ASN A 387 22.41 1.99 5.74
N TYR A 388 21.55 1.49 4.85
CA TYR A 388 20.21 1.03 5.23
C TYR A 388 20.25 -0.24 6.08
N SER A 389 21.10 -1.23 5.75
CA SER A 389 21.21 -2.43 6.59
C SER A 389 21.82 -2.10 7.95
N GLN A 390 22.79 -1.19 8.01
CA GLN A 390 23.33 -0.70 9.28
C GLN A 390 22.27 0.01 10.13
N ALA A 391 21.42 0.84 9.52
CA ALA A 391 20.30 1.47 10.21
C ALA A 391 19.24 0.45 10.69
N LEU A 392 18.96 -0.59 9.91
CA LEU A 392 18.03 -1.66 10.30
C LEU A 392 18.58 -2.55 11.43
N TYR A 393 19.89 -2.76 11.50
CA TYR A 393 20.53 -3.53 12.57
C TYR A 393 20.86 -2.72 13.83
N ALA A 394 20.75 -1.40 13.79
CA ALA A 394 21.02 -0.52 14.92
C ALA A 394 20.18 -0.91 16.15
N LYS A 395 20.79 -0.94 17.34
CA LYS A 395 20.07 -1.33 18.58
C LYS A 395 19.32 -0.15 19.19
N ASP A 396 19.79 1.06 18.94
CA ASP A 396 19.18 2.30 19.38
C ASP A 396 18.84 3.21 18.19
N ILE A 397 17.92 4.14 18.45
CA ILE A 397 17.40 5.05 17.44
C ILE A 397 18.47 6.04 16.93
N ASP A 398 19.44 6.44 17.78
CA ASP A 398 20.49 7.38 17.36
C ASP A 398 21.37 6.74 16.30
N ASP A 399 21.79 5.50 16.53
CA ASP A 399 22.61 4.75 15.58
C ASP A 399 21.86 4.52 14.27
N ALA A 400 20.54 4.27 14.34
CA ALA A 400 19.70 4.13 13.15
C ALA A 400 19.67 5.43 12.33
N ILE A 401 19.42 6.56 13.00
CA ILE A 401 19.39 7.90 12.37
C ILE A 401 20.78 8.29 11.86
N ALA A 402 21.84 8.05 12.64
CA ALA A 402 23.22 8.37 12.28
C ALA A 402 23.63 7.67 10.98
N ASN A 403 23.27 6.39 10.84
CA ASN A 403 23.55 5.63 9.63
C ASN A 403 22.76 6.16 8.44
N LEU A 404 21.48 6.51 8.64
CA LEU A 404 20.65 7.07 7.57
C LEU A 404 21.12 8.47 7.13
N LYS A 405 21.53 9.33 8.08
CA LYS A 405 22.06 10.68 7.83
C LYS A 405 23.46 10.71 7.21
N ARG A 406 24.14 9.57 7.01
CA ARG A 406 25.39 9.53 6.24
C ARG A 406 25.19 9.99 4.79
N ASP A 407 23.99 9.81 4.25
CA ASP A 407 23.54 10.47 3.02
C ASP A 407 22.32 11.34 3.38
N PRO A 408 22.46 12.67 3.48
CA PRO A 408 21.34 13.57 3.81
C PRO A 408 20.13 13.40 2.88
N LYS A 409 20.34 13.04 1.62
CA LYS A 409 19.23 12.83 0.66
C LYS A 409 18.42 11.58 1.01
N ASP A 410 19.04 10.56 1.58
CA ASP A 410 18.34 9.34 1.96
C ASP A 410 17.48 9.54 3.20
N TYR A 411 17.96 10.32 4.19
CA TYR A 411 17.16 10.75 5.33
C TYR A 411 15.93 11.56 4.89
N GLU A 412 16.14 12.61 4.08
CA GLU A 412 15.03 13.46 3.61
C GLU A 412 13.98 12.69 2.79
N ARG A 413 14.43 11.81 1.89
CA ARG A 413 13.50 10.96 1.11
C ARG A 413 12.73 9.99 2.00
N PHE A 414 13.36 9.44 3.03
CA PHE A 414 12.69 8.57 3.98
C PHE A 414 11.62 9.33 4.76
N ILE A 415 11.94 10.50 5.34
CA ILE A 415 10.96 11.30 6.09
C ILE A 415 9.79 11.74 5.21
N ASN A 416 10.04 12.20 3.99
CA ASN A 416 8.97 12.56 3.04
C ASN A 416 8.05 11.36 2.74
N TYR A 417 8.61 10.17 2.57
CA TYR A 417 7.83 8.94 2.45
C TYR A 417 7.01 8.64 3.71
N VAL A 418 7.56 8.83 4.91
CA VAL A 418 6.80 8.60 6.16
C VAL A 418 5.66 9.61 6.33
N VAL A 419 5.85 10.87 5.93
CA VAL A 419 4.77 11.87 5.87
C VAL A 419 3.63 11.40 4.95
N GLU A 420 3.97 10.87 3.77
CA GLU A 420 2.98 10.33 2.84
C GLU A 420 2.23 9.12 3.46
N VAL A 421 2.97 8.19 4.09
CA VAL A 421 2.38 7.04 4.83
C VAL A 421 1.44 7.51 5.93
N ALA A 422 1.79 8.58 6.66
CA ALA A 422 0.96 9.14 7.72
C ALA A 422 -0.39 9.64 7.19
N LEU A 423 -0.38 10.40 6.10
CA LEU A 423 -1.58 10.95 5.49
C LEU A 423 -2.50 9.83 4.97
N TYR A 424 -1.95 8.85 4.24
CA TYR A 424 -2.71 7.70 3.76
C TYR A 424 -3.30 6.86 4.89
N SER A 425 -2.51 6.65 5.95
CA SER A 425 -2.95 5.92 7.13
C SER A 425 -4.11 6.63 7.82
N LEU A 426 -3.98 7.94 8.03
CA LEU A 426 -5.04 8.77 8.61
C LEU A 426 -6.30 8.76 7.73
N ALA A 427 -6.15 8.93 6.41
CA ALA A 427 -7.25 8.87 5.46
C ALA A 427 -8.01 7.54 5.55
N HIS A 428 -7.29 6.42 5.58
CA HIS A 428 -7.91 5.09 5.64
C HIS A 428 -8.64 4.81 6.95
N ILE A 429 -8.04 5.16 8.10
CA ILE A 429 -8.69 4.92 9.40
C ILE A 429 -9.90 5.84 9.59
N LEU A 430 -9.77 7.12 9.25
CA LEU A 430 -10.87 8.08 9.35
C LEU A 430 -11.98 7.74 8.36
N ALA A 431 -11.68 7.25 7.15
CA ALA A 431 -12.71 6.76 6.23
C ALA A 431 -13.55 5.67 6.88
N LYS A 432 -12.91 4.66 7.52
CA LYS A 432 -13.64 3.59 8.22
C LYS A 432 -14.51 4.15 9.36
N VAL A 433 -14.00 5.11 10.13
CA VAL A 433 -14.71 5.72 11.25
C VAL A 433 -15.88 6.56 10.77
N ILE A 434 -15.64 7.51 9.87
CA ILE A 434 -16.67 8.40 9.31
C ILE A 434 -17.80 7.57 8.71
N THR A 435 -17.49 6.55 7.90
CA THR A 435 -18.57 5.77 7.26
C THR A 435 -19.28 4.83 8.21
N THR A 436 -18.54 4.11 9.07
CA THR A 436 -19.13 3.01 9.85
C THR A 436 -19.73 3.51 11.17
N TYR A 437 -19.05 4.43 11.84
CA TYR A 437 -19.40 4.87 13.19
C TYR A 437 -20.13 6.21 13.23
N VAL A 438 -19.80 7.14 12.32
CA VAL A 438 -20.37 8.50 12.36
C VAL A 438 -21.63 8.61 11.51
N LEU A 439 -21.55 8.20 10.25
CA LEU A 439 -22.61 8.45 9.25
C LEU A 439 -23.42 7.22 8.87
N ASN A 440 -23.05 6.03 9.39
CA ASN A 440 -23.70 4.74 9.09
C ASN A 440 -23.98 4.52 7.58
N THR A 441 -22.93 4.66 6.78
CA THR A 441 -22.99 4.68 5.32
C THR A 441 -21.88 3.82 4.71
N LYS A 442 -21.86 3.67 3.38
CA LYS A 442 -20.87 2.83 2.70
C LYS A 442 -19.69 3.66 2.21
N LEU A 443 -18.46 3.14 2.34
CA LEU A 443 -17.24 3.75 1.77
C LEU A 443 -17.35 4.15 0.29
N ARG A 444 -18.18 3.46 -0.51
CA ARG A 444 -18.42 3.81 -1.92
C ARG A 444 -19.08 5.18 -2.14
N ASN A 445 -19.66 5.75 -1.09
CA ASN A 445 -20.29 7.07 -1.11
C ASN A 445 -19.25 8.19 -0.92
N PHE A 446 -17.98 7.84 -0.68
CA PHE A 446 -16.88 8.79 -0.59
C PHE A 446 -15.78 8.46 -1.59
N THR A 447 -15.06 9.49 -1.96
CA THR A 447 -13.79 9.47 -2.68
C THR A 447 -12.75 10.10 -1.76
N LEU A 448 -11.61 9.44 -1.58
CA LEU A 448 -10.52 9.95 -0.77
C LEU A 448 -9.52 10.66 -1.67
N TYR A 449 -8.94 11.76 -1.19
CA TYR A 449 -7.85 12.47 -1.85
C TYR A 449 -6.78 12.79 -0.82
N VAL A 450 -5.52 12.54 -1.17
CA VAL A 450 -4.34 12.84 -0.35
C VAL A 450 -3.31 13.48 -1.26
N ASP A 451 -2.71 14.56 -0.77
CA ASP A 451 -1.67 15.30 -1.48
C ASP A 451 -0.73 15.95 -0.47
N THR A 452 0.57 16.00 -0.79
CA THR A 452 1.63 16.58 0.04
C THR A 452 2.02 17.99 -0.40
N GLU A 453 1.53 18.42 -1.56
CA GLU A 453 1.88 19.71 -2.19
C GLU A 453 0.61 20.52 -2.51
N TYR A 454 -0.39 20.46 -1.61
CA TYR A 454 -1.68 21.09 -1.83
C TYR A 454 -1.60 22.59 -1.55
N GLU A 455 -1.63 23.39 -2.62
CA GLU A 455 -1.64 24.85 -2.55
C GLU A 455 -3.06 25.37 -2.21
N THR A 456 -3.18 26.09 -1.11
CA THR A 456 -4.44 26.75 -0.73
C THR A 456 -4.20 28.04 0.04
N GLU A 457 -5.24 28.86 0.14
CA GLU A 457 -5.27 30.03 1.01
C GLU A 457 -6.02 29.73 2.32
N ILE A 458 -5.46 30.16 3.45
CA ILE A 458 -6.08 30.10 4.78
C ILE A 458 -5.85 31.48 5.43
N ASP A 459 -6.90 32.10 5.98
CA ASP A 459 -6.84 33.43 6.61
C ASP A 459 -6.13 34.50 5.75
N GLY A 460 -6.36 34.50 4.43
CA GLY A 460 -5.74 35.46 3.50
C GLY A 460 -4.28 35.16 3.13
N LYS A 461 -3.71 34.05 3.61
CA LYS A 461 -2.32 33.63 3.34
C LYS A 461 -2.29 32.39 2.46
N LYS A 462 -1.69 32.52 1.28
CA LYS A 462 -1.38 31.37 0.42
C LYS A 462 -0.21 30.58 0.99
N GLY A 463 -0.37 29.27 1.02
CA GLY A 463 0.66 28.34 1.47
C GLY A 463 0.45 26.96 0.89
N GLU A 464 1.46 26.12 1.06
CA GLU A 464 1.44 24.72 0.68
C GLU A 464 1.21 23.85 1.92
N TYR A 465 0.26 22.93 1.84
CA TYR A 465 -0.18 22.09 2.96
C TYR A 465 -0.18 20.63 2.54
N ASN A 466 -0.03 19.74 3.53
CA ASN A 466 -0.43 18.36 3.36
C ASN A 466 -1.94 18.26 3.55
N VAL A 467 -2.65 17.51 2.70
CA VAL A 467 -4.11 17.40 2.77
C VAL A 467 -4.57 15.96 2.83
N VAL A 468 -5.58 15.71 3.67
CA VAL A 468 -6.47 14.55 3.58
C VAL A 468 -7.88 15.07 3.34
N MET A 469 -8.51 14.65 2.26
CA MET A 469 -9.83 15.13 1.86
C MET A 469 -10.80 13.99 1.61
N PHE A 470 -12.01 14.14 2.13
CA PHE A 470 -13.14 13.25 1.93
C PHE A 470 -14.15 13.95 1.03
N LEU A 471 -14.34 13.42 -0.17
CA LEU A 471 -15.22 13.97 -1.18
C LEU A 471 -16.46 13.09 -1.31
N GLU A 472 -17.64 13.66 -1.33
CA GLU A 472 -18.85 12.88 -1.60
C GLU A 472 -18.83 12.37 -3.04
N ASN A 473 -19.13 11.09 -3.22
CA ASN A 473 -19.12 10.47 -4.54
C ASN A 473 -20.49 10.66 -5.23
N SER A 474 -20.95 11.92 -5.34
CA SER A 474 -22.22 12.33 -5.96
C SER A 474 -22.15 13.75 -6.52
N HIS A 475 -22.89 13.99 -7.60
CA HIS A 475 -23.21 15.35 -8.07
C HIS A 475 -24.12 16.03 -7.06
N GLU A 476 -23.94 17.34 -6.87
CA GLU A 476 -24.70 18.16 -5.91
C GLU A 476 -24.59 17.71 -4.43
N GLY A 477 -23.73 16.71 -4.15
CA GLY A 477 -23.58 16.12 -2.82
C GLY A 477 -24.70 15.14 -2.41
N LEU A 478 -24.49 14.47 -1.28
CA LEU A 478 -25.40 13.56 -0.57
C LEU A 478 -25.81 14.14 0.80
N GLY A 479 -25.19 15.23 1.25
CA GLY A 479 -25.44 15.86 2.55
C GLY A 479 -24.74 15.19 3.74
N PHE A 480 -23.89 14.18 3.50
CA PHE A 480 -23.12 13.47 4.53
C PHE A 480 -22.04 14.35 5.17
N ILE A 481 -21.33 15.14 4.37
CA ILE A 481 -20.27 16.05 4.81
C ILE A 481 -20.87 17.21 5.57
N GLU A 482 -22.00 17.74 5.11
CA GLU A 482 -22.76 18.75 5.85
C GLU A 482 -23.21 18.21 7.21
N GLN A 483 -23.79 17.01 7.25
CA GLN A 483 -24.16 16.34 8.50
C GLN A 483 -22.94 16.13 9.42
N LEU A 484 -21.81 15.68 8.87
CA LEU A 484 -20.56 15.51 9.63
C LEU A 484 -20.10 16.84 10.24
N CYS A 485 -20.12 17.93 9.45
CA CYS A 485 -19.74 19.25 9.90
C CYS A 485 -20.69 19.76 10.99
N MET A 486 -22.01 19.64 10.82
CA MET A 486 -23.00 20.00 11.83
C MET A 486 -22.81 19.22 13.14
N LEU A 487 -22.39 17.95 13.06
CA LEU A 487 -22.13 17.11 14.23
C LEU A 487 -20.88 17.55 15.00
N ILE A 488 -19.82 17.98 14.31
CA ILE A 488 -18.55 18.33 14.95
C ILE A 488 -18.49 19.79 15.40
N SER A 489 -19.03 20.74 14.63
CA SER A 489 -18.85 22.18 14.84
C SER A 489 -19.23 22.75 16.22
N PRO A 490 -20.33 22.32 16.90
CA PRO A 490 -20.80 22.98 18.13
C PRO A 490 -19.78 23.00 19.28
N ASP A 491 -18.97 21.94 19.40
CA ASP A 491 -17.84 21.82 20.32
C ASP A 491 -16.77 20.99 19.62
N ILE A 492 -16.03 21.63 18.72
CA ILE A 492 -15.17 20.92 17.79
C ILE A 492 -14.08 20.11 18.49
N GLN A 493 -13.50 20.61 19.58
CA GLN A 493 -12.45 19.91 20.32
C GLN A 493 -13.01 18.61 20.92
N ARG A 494 -14.14 18.68 21.62
CA ARG A 494 -14.76 17.51 22.23
C ARG A 494 -15.33 16.55 21.19
N ASN A 495 -16.00 17.07 20.16
CA ASN A 495 -16.71 16.25 19.19
C ASN A 495 -15.76 15.53 18.22
N ILE A 496 -14.63 16.13 17.83
CA ILE A 496 -13.60 15.41 17.06
C ILE A 496 -13.05 14.23 17.86
N VAL A 497 -12.80 14.42 19.15
CA VAL A 497 -12.36 13.31 20.01
C VAL A 497 -13.44 12.24 20.09
N LYS A 498 -14.69 12.63 20.35
CA LYS A 498 -15.83 11.73 20.53
C LYS A 498 -16.15 10.90 19.28
N TYR A 499 -16.23 11.55 18.11
CA TYR A 499 -16.76 10.93 16.89
C TYR A 499 -15.67 10.41 15.95
N LEU A 500 -14.46 10.99 15.97
CA LEU A 500 -13.38 10.61 15.04
C LEU A 500 -12.23 9.89 15.75
N ILE A 501 -11.58 10.56 16.71
CA ILE A 501 -10.30 10.06 17.25
C ILE A 501 -10.49 8.86 18.17
N LYS A 502 -11.42 8.92 19.13
CA LYS A 502 -11.65 7.82 20.07
C LYS A 502 -12.11 6.55 19.37
N PRO A 503 -13.10 6.58 18.45
CA PRO A 503 -13.46 5.40 17.67
C PRO A 503 -12.29 4.88 16.82
N ALA A 504 -11.49 5.77 16.20
CA ALA A 504 -10.30 5.35 15.45
C ALA A 504 -9.30 4.59 16.32
N LEU A 505 -9.01 5.08 17.54
CA LEU A 505 -8.14 4.38 18.49
C LEU A 505 -8.73 3.05 18.94
N GLN A 506 -10.03 3.00 19.25
CA GLN A 506 -10.72 1.76 19.66
C GLN A 506 -10.72 0.68 18.57
N MET A 507 -10.57 1.05 17.29
CA MET A 507 -10.41 0.10 16.19
C MET A 507 -8.99 -0.48 16.08
N LEU A 508 -7.99 0.16 16.70
CA LEU A 508 -6.58 -0.18 16.54
C LEU A 508 -5.97 -0.77 17.82
N ILE A 509 -6.36 -0.27 18.99
CA ILE A 509 -5.79 -0.64 20.29
C ILE A 509 -6.88 -0.94 21.31
N ASP A 510 -6.56 -1.82 22.25
CA ASP A 510 -7.37 -2.04 23.44
C ASP A 510 -7.22 -0.86 24.41
N GLU A 511 -8.33 -0.23 24.80
CA GLU A 511 -8.28 1.00 25.61
C GLU A 511 -7.70 0.79 27.02
N LYS A 512 -7.86 -0.41 27.60
CA LYS A 512 -7.45 -0.70 28.97
C LYS A 512 -5.95 -1.01 29.04
N THR A 513 -5.47 -1.85 28.14
CA THR A 513 -4.09 -2.34 28.14
C THR A 513 -3.17 -1.53 27.23
N GLY A 514 -3.72 -0.74 26.31
CA GLY A 514 -2.96 -0.03 25.27
C GLY A 514 -2.33 -0.95 24.22
N LYS A 515 -2.60 -2.27 24.29
CA LYS A 515 -2.06 -3.27 23.37
C LYS A 515 -2.74 -3.20 22.01
N ASP A 516 -1.98 -3.56 20.99
CA ASP A 516 -2.49 -3.68 19.63
C ASP A 516 -3.54 -4.79 19.50
N LEU A 517 -4.70 -4.46 18.90
CA LEU A 517 -5.78 -5.44 18.70
C LEU A 517 -5.41 -6.54 17.71
N CYS A 518 -4.53 -6.26 16.72
CA CYS A 518 -4.07 -7.31 15.81
C CYS A 518 -3.14 -8.29 16.52
N SER A 519 -2.27 -7.82 17.42
CA SER A 519 -1.46 -8.68 18.29
C SER A 519 -2.32 -9.55 19.22
N ILE A 520 -3.33 -8.98 19.89
CA ILE A 520 -4.26 -9.74 20.73
C ILE A 520 -4.99 -10.82 19.91
N TYR A 521 -5.44 -10.46 18.71
CA TYR A 521 -6.10 -11.40 17.81
C TYR A 521 -5.14 -12.52 17.35
N HIS A 522 -3.89 -12.18 17.03
CA HIS A 522 -2.87 -13.16 16.68
C HIS A 522 -2.60 -14.14 17.82
N GLU A 523 -2.45 -13.66 19.06
CA GLU A 523 -2.29 -14.53 20.25
C GLU A 523 -3.47 -15.50 20.40
N THR A 524 -4.69 -15.04 20.12
CA THR A 524 -5.89 -15.87 20.15
C THR A 524 -5.88 -16.94 19.05
N CYS A 525 -5.54 -16.56 17.81
CA CYS A 525 -5.40 -17.50 16.70
C CYS A 525 -4.31 -18.53 16.96
N LYS A 526 -3.17 -18.10 17.51
CA LYS A 526 -2.05 -18.97 17.88
C LYS A 526 -2.53 -20.05 18.85
N ARG A 527 -3.12 -19.67 20.00
CA ARG A 527 -3.63 -20.62 20.99
C ARG A 527 -4.66 -21.60 20.44
N ARG A 528 -5.53 -21.15 19.53
CA ARG A 528 -6.55 -21.99 18.89
C ARG A 528 -5.92 -23.03 17.96
N ASP A 529 -4.95 -22.63 17.16
CA ASP A 529 -4.40 -23.47 16.07
C ASP A 529 -3.18 -24.29 16.53
N GLU A 530 -2.59 -24.01 17.70
CA GLU A 530 -1.35 -24.62 18.21
C GLU A 530 -1.41 -26.15 18.29
N ARG A 531 -2.45 -26.71 18.94
CA ARG A 531 -2.65 -28.17 19.05
C ARG A 531 -2.83 -28.84 17.69
N LEU A 532 -3.55 -28.18 16.77
CA LEU A 532 -3.74 -28.69 15.41
C LEU A 532 -2.40 -28.73 14.66
N VAL A 533 -1.62 -27.65 14.74
CA VAL A 533 -0.31 -27.57 14.09
C VAL A 533 0.65 -28.61 14.66
N GLU A 534 0.64 -28.85 15.97
CA GLU A 534 1.42 -29.92 16.61
C GLU A 534 1.04 -31.30 16.05
N ALA A 535 -0.25 -31.64 16.02
CA ALA A 535 -0.72 -32.91 15.46
C ALA A 535 -0.34 -33.06 13.97
N LEU A 536 -0.51 -32.00 13.18
CA LEU A 536 -0.13 -31.98 11.76
C LEU A 536 1.37 -32.21 11.56
N CYS A 537 2.22 -31.57 12.36
CA CYS A 537 3.68 -31.73 12.27
C CYS A 537 4.16 -33.10 12.76
N LEU A 538 3.47 -33.72 13.73
CA LEU A 538 3.74 -35.10 14.14
C LEU A 538 3.35 -36.11 13.06
N SER A 539 2.25 -35.84 12.33
CA SER A 539 1.76 -36.70 11.26
C SER A 539 2.52 -36.56 9.93
N SER A 540 3.28 -35.48 9.74
CA SER A 540 3.98 -35.17 8.50
C SER A 540 5.35 -34.54 8.76
N THR A 541 6.40 -35.28 8.44
CA THR A 541 7.79 -34.82 8.54
C THR A 541 8.04 -33.56 7.72
N ASP A 542 7.41 -33.46 6.54
CA ASP A 542 7.48 -32.26 5.68
C ASP A 542 6.88 -31.03 6.38
N LEU A 543 5.74 -31.16 7.07
CA LEU A 543 5.15 -30.05 7.83
C LEU A 543 6.00 -29.65 9.03
N GLY A 544 6.60 -30.63 9.73
CA GLY A 544 7.56 -30.38 10.80
C GLY A 544 8.76 -29.55 10.31
N GLN A 545 9.37 -29.97 9.19
CA GLN A 545 10.47 -29.23 8.57
C GLN A 545 10.06 -27.81 8.14
N ILE A 546 8.87 -27.65 7.54
CA ILE A 546 8.36 -26.32 7.16
C ILE A 546 8.18 -25.42 8.39
N ARG A 547 7.65 -25.95 9.49
CA ARG A 547 7.51 -25.22 10.75
C ARG A 547 8.86 -24.74 11.28
N ASP A 548 9.88 -25.60 11.27
CA ASP A 548 11.22 -25.26 11.73
C ASP A 548 11.89 -24.19 10.84
N TYR A 549 11.73 -24.27 9.52
CA TYR A 549 12.22 -23.23 8.63
C TYR A 549 11.51 -21.88 8.85
N ILE A 550 10.20 -21.87 9.08
CA ILE A 550 9.47 -20.64 9.39
C ILE A 550 9.95 -20.06 10.72
N ARG A 551 10.13 -20.89 11.75
CA ARG A 551 10.68 -20.48 13.06
C ARG A 551 12.06 -19.88 12.93
N TYR A 552 12.93 -20.49 12.12
CA TYR A 552 14.24 -19.94 11.81
C TYR A 552 14.14 -18.54 11.17
N LEU A 553 13.32 -18.39 10.12
CA LEU A 553 13.16 -17.12 9.41
C LEU A 553 12.65 -16.00 10.34
N VAL A 554 11.62 -16.29 11.15
CA VAL A 554 11.05 -15.32 12.10
C VAL A 554 12.01 -15.06 13.27
N GLY A 555 12.68 -16.09 13.77
CA GLY A 555 13.64 -16.00 14.88
C GLY A 555 14.85 -15.14 14.52
N GLU A 556 15.49 -15.41 13.38
CA GLU A 556 16.63 -14.62 12.92
C GLU A 556 16.24 -13.18 12.58
N TRP A 557 15.02 -12.96 12.05
CA TRP A 557 14.49 -11.61 11.84
C TRP A 557 14.41 -10.84 13.16
N ASN A 558 13.79 -11.43 14.19
CA ASN A 558 13.66 -10.81 15.51
C ASN A 558 15.02 -10.58 16.16
N ARG A 559 15.98 -11.49 15.94
CA ARG A 559 17.33 -11.38 16.52
C ARG A 559 18.17 -10.28 15.89
N ARG A 560 18.12 -10.11 14.56
CA ARG A 560 18.99 -9.19 13.82
C ARG A 560 18.34 -7.83 13.57
N VAL A 561 17.13 -7.83 13.00
CA VAL A 561 16.44 -6.61 12.59
C VAL A 561 15.59 -6.06 13.73
N ASN A 562 14.88 -6.95 14.44
CA ASN A 562 13.99 -6.60 15.55
C ASN A 562 12.96 -5.51 15.19
N SER A 563 12.44 -5.55 13.96
CA SER A 563 11.28 -4.77 13.51
C SER A 563 10.05 -5.67 13.42
N ASP A 564 8.89 -5.12 13.08
CA ASP A 564 7.75 -5.98 12.75
C ASP A 564 8.08 -6.87 11.55
N PHE A 565 7.75 -8.16 11.67
CA PHE A 565 8.04 -9.13 10.63
C PHE A 565 7.19 -8.87 9.37
N PRO A 566 7.75 -8.90 8.15
CA PRO A 566 7.05 -8.64 6.90
C PRO A 566 6.11 -9.80 6.48
N SER A 567 5.07 -10.03 7.28
CA SER A 567 4.17 -11.19 7.19
C SER A 567 3.45 -11.33 5.85
N ASP A 568 3.21 -10.24 5.13
CA ASP A 568 2.62 -10.25 3.79
C ASP A 568 3.45 -11.09 2.79
N PHE A 569 4.75 -11.24 3.05
CA PHE A 569 5.68 -11.93 2.16
C PHE A 569 6.11 -13.31 2.67
N ILE A 570 5.53 -13.84 3.76
CA ILE A 570 6.01 -15.12 4.34
C ILE A 570 5.96 -16.27 3.35
N ARG A 571 4.88 -16.37 2.56
CA ARG A 571 4.73 -17.43 1.57
C ARG A 571 5.84 -17.34 0.50
N PRO A 572 5.97 -16.25 -0.28
CA PRO A 572 7.04 -16.17 -1.28
C PRO A 572 8.43 -16.27 -0.64
N LEU A 573 8.62 -15.76 0.59
CA LEU A 573 9.87 -15.87 1.34
C LEU A 573 10.23 -17.33 1.64
N LEU A 574 9.28 -18.14 2.12
CA LEU A 574 9.47 -19.56 2.36
C LEU A 574 9.83 -20.30 1.07
N TYR A 575 9.12 -20.03 -0.04
CA TYR A 575 9.43 -20.65 -1.33
C TYR A 575 10.82 -20.26 -1.84
N HIS A 576 11.26 -19.02 -1.62
CA HIS A 576 12.60 -18.57 -1.96
C HIS A 576 13.63 -19.33 -1.12
N TYR A 577 13.47 -19.31 0.20
CA TYR A 577 14.40 -19.96 1.12
C TYR A 577 14.52 -21.47 0.87
N LEU A 578 13.40 -22.19 0.73
CA LEU A 578 13.44 -23.61 0.38
C LEU A 578 14.11 -23.86 -0.99
N GLY A 579 14.10 -22.88 -1.90
CA GLY A 579 14.79 -22.96 -3.18
C GLY A 579 16.31 -23.08 -3.04
N SER A 580 16.88 -22.52 -1.97
CA SER A 580 18.30 -22.63 -1.65
C SER A 580 18.61 -23.79 -0.70
N VAL A 581 17.78 -24.03 0.33
CA VAL A 581 18.11 -25.00 1.39
C VAL A 581 17.47 -26.39 1.26
N ASN A 582 16.31 -26.51 0.58
CA ASN A 582 15.59 -27.79 0.47
C ASN A 582 14.69 -27.83 -0.79
N ARG A 583 15.33 -27.96 -1.96
CA ARG A 583 14.64 -27.98 -3.26
C ARG A 583 13.60 -29.11 -3.39
N PRO A 584 13.82 -30.33 -2.88
CA PRO A 584 12.80 -31.39 -2.91
C PRO A 584 11.53 -31.00 -2.15
N LEU A 585 11.65 -30.46 -0.93
CA LEU A 585 10.51 -30.01 -0.14
C LEU A 585 9.79 -28.83 -0.81
N ARG A 586 10.52 -27.90 -1.42
CA ARG A 586 9.91 -26.83 -2.25
C ARG A 586 9.05 -27.38 -3.37
N ARG A 587 9.54 -28.41 -4.09
CA ARG A 587 8.79 -29.05 -5.18
C ARG A 587 7.52 -29.70 -4.64
N ARG A 588 7.61 -30.47 -3.54
CA ARG A 588 6.46 -31.08 -2.88
C ARG A 588 5.45 -30.05 -2.38
N LEU A 589 5.89 -28.99 -1.70
CA LEU A 589 5.03 -27.88 -1.28
C LEU A 589 4.32 -27.21 -2.48
N ASN A 590 4.90 -27.27 -3.68
CA ASN A 590 4.23 -26.77 -4.88
C ASN A 590 3.22 -27.76 -5.48
N THR A 591 3.50 -29.07 -5.44
CA THR A 591 2.69 -30.10 -6.12
C THR A 591 1.64 -30.75 -5.21
N ASP A 592 1.96 -30.96 -3.94
CA ASP A 592 1.12 -31.63 -2.94
C ASP A 592 0.02 -30.70 -2.39
N ALA A 593 -1.24 -31.11 -2.55
CA ALA A 593 -2.40 -30.33 -2.11
C ALA A 593 -2.55 -30.29 -0.58
N PHE A 594 -2.22 -31.37 0.11
CA PHE A 594 -2.28 -31.44 1.57
C PHE A 594 -1.29 -30.43 2.17
N LEU A 595 -0.03 -30.42 1.72
CA LEU A 595 0.96 -29.45 2.20
C LEU A 595 0.52 -28.00 1.95
N ARG A 596 0.03 -27.68 0.73
CA ARG A 596 -0.44 -26.31 0.42
C ARG A 596 -1.59 -25.84 1.30
N ASN A 597 -2.47 -26.76 1.73
CA ASN A 597 -3.62 -26.44 2.56
C ASN A 597 -3.29 -26.44 4.05
N ALA A 598 -2.31 -27.25 4.49
CA ALA A 598 -1.90 -27.35 5.89
C ALA A 598 -0.96 -26.21 6.33
N VAL A 599 -0.04 -25.77 5.46
CA VAL A 599 0.95 -24.74 5.79
C VAL A 599 0.36 -23.40 6.26
N PRO A 600 -0.78 -22.91 5.73
CA PRO A 600 -1.46 -21.73 6.28
C PRO A 600 -1.76 -21.80 7.78
N HIS A 601 -2.03 -22.99 8.33
CA HIS A 601 -2.22 -23.17 9.78
C HIS A 601 -0.91 -22.94 10.54
N ILE A 602 0.23 -23.35 9.97
CA ILE A 602 1.56 -23.09 10.55
C ILE A 602 1.84 -21.57 10.57
N TYR A 603 1.47 -20.84 9.51
CA TYR A 603 1.59 -19.38 9.50
C TYR A 603 0.82 -18.72 10.65
N ASN A 604 -0.41 -19.18 10.95
CA ASN A 604 -1.21 -18.61 12.04
C ASN A 604 -0.56 -18.75 13.42
N VAL A 605 0.29 -19.76 13.62
CA VAL A 605 0.95 -20.07 14.90
C VAL A 605 2.33 -19.42 14.99
N GLU A 606 3.12 -19.48 13.92
CA GLU A 606 4.55 -19.13 13.95
C GLU A 606 4.85 -17.72 13.42
N VAL A 607 3.91 -17.07 12.71
CA VAL A 607 4.14 -15.79 12.02
C VAL A 607 3.17 -14.74 12.55
N PRO A 608 3.65 -13.54 12.93
CA PRO A 608 2.75 -12.45 13.33
C PRO A 608 1.68 -12.18 12.27
N PHE A 609 0.42 -12.05 12.67
CA PHE A 609 -0.69 -11.89 11.72
C PHE A 609 -0.60 -10.60 10.89
N CYS A 610 -0.06 -9.54 11.49
CA CYS A 610 0.04 -8.22 10.90
C CYS A 610 1.50 -7.81 10.90
N TRP A 611 2.00 -7.31 9.75
CA TRP A 611 3.29 -6.64 9.71
C TRP A 611 3.18 -5.30 10.44
N ASP A 612 2.64 -4.27 9.79
CA ASP A 612 2.27 -3.00 10.42
C ASP A 612 1.03 -2.38 9.75
N SER A 613 0.35 -3.15 8.92
CA SER A 613 -0.98 -2.83 8.42
C SER A 613 -1.62 -4.14 7.96
N CYS A 614 -2.92 -4.31 8.15
CA CYS A 614 -3.68 -5.43 7.63
C CYS A 614 -5.15 -5.00 7.43
N GLN A 615 -5.96 -5.87 6.82
CA GLN A 615 -7.37 -5.57 6.56
C GLN A 615 -8.22 -5.43 7.83
N ARG A 616 -7.78 -6.03 8.96
CA ARG A 616 -8.48 -5.90 10.25
C ARG A 616 -8.25 -4.53 10.89
N CYS A 617 -7.05 -3.96 10.78
CA CYS A 617 -6.75 -2.63 11.30
C CYS A 617 -7.08 -1.54 10.27
N ILE A 618 -6.16 -1.23 9.35
CA ILE A 618 -6.19 0.00 8.55
C ILE A 618 -6.42 -0.23 7.05
N ARG A 619 -6.03 -1.38 6.48
CA ARG A 619 -6.20 -1.63 5.05
C ARG A 619 -7.68 -1.77 4.68
N LEU A 620 -8.03 -1.27 3.49
CA LEU A 620 -9.36 -1.36 2.90
C LEU A 620 -9.41 -2.53 1.92
N ARG A 621 -10.55 -3.23 1.86
CA ARG A 621 -10.73 -4.40 0.96
C ARG A 621 -10.76 -4.04 -0.53
N LYS A 622 -11.10 -2.79 -0.85
CA LYS A 622 -11.16 -2.28 -2.23
C LYS A 622 -10.16 -1.13 -2.36
N ALA A 623 -9.70 -0.89 -3.59
CA ALA A 623 -8.91 0.28 -3.91
C ALA A 623 -9.80 1.53 -3.92
N TYR A 624 -9.65 2.37 -2.90
CA TYR A 624 -10.31 3.68 -2.80
C TYR A 624 -9.35 4.85 -3.01
N LEU A 625 -8.08 4.63 -2.67
CA LEU A 625 -7.00 5.62 -2.72
C LEU A 625 -5.70 4.93 -3.13
N LEU A 626 -5.43 3.77 -2.54
CA LEU A 626 -4.30 2.90 -2.83
C LEU A 626 -4.77 1.53 -3.31
N SER A 627 -4.06 0.94 -4.28
CA SER A 627 -4.23 -0.46 -4.70
C SER A 627 -3.94 -1.42 -3.53
N PRO A 628 -4.43 -2.67 -3.58
CA PRO A 628 -4.17 -3.64 -2.51
C PRO A 628 -2.68 -3.86 -2.19
N ILE A 629 -1.80 -3.74 -3.20
CA ILE A 629 -0.35 -3.89 -3.02
C ILE A 629 0.25 -2.62 -2.44
N GLU A 630 -0.09 -1.43 -2.95
CA GLU A 630 0.39 -0.16 -2.40
C GLU A 630 0.02 -0.01 -0.92
N GLN A 631 -1.16 -0.48 -0.51
CA GLN A 631 -1.58 -0.49 0.90
C GLN A 631 -0.65 -1.27 1.84
N ILE A 632 0.20 -2.16 1.33
CA ILE A 632 1.23 -2.84 2.13
C ILE A 632 2.31 -1.84 2.55
N PHE A 633 2.70 -0.97 1.62
CA PHE A 633 3.83 -0.04 1.80
C PHE A 633 3.39 1.33 2.28
N TYR A 634 2.24 1.85 1.85
CA TYR A 634 1.80 3.21 2.14
C TYR A 634 0.90 3.34 3.38
N LEU A 635 0.71 2.27 4.15
CA LEU A 635 -0.08 2.31 5.38
C LEU A 635 0.70 1.79 6.58
N SER A 636 0.57 2.48 7.70
CA SER A 636 1.15 2.14 9.00
C SER A 636 0.16 2.35 10.13
N LYS A 637 -0.08 1.27 10.88
CA LYS A 637 -0.92 1.25 12.07
C LYS A 637 -0.21 1.94 13.22
N GLY A 638 1.09 1.66 13.45
CA GLY A 638 1.86 2.29 14.51
C GLY A 638 1.87 3.82 14.38
N LEU A 639 2.10 4.31 13.17
CA LEU A 639 2.09 5.75 12.87
C LEU A 639 0.72 6.39 13.07
N ALA A 640 -0.35 5.73 12.59
CA ALA A 640 -1.73 6.20 12.82
C ALA A 640 -2.07 6.27 14.31
N VAL A 641 -1.68 5.28 15.11
CA VAL A 641 -1.89 5.28 16.56
C VAL A 641 -1.12 6.41 17.24
N GLY A 642 0.14 6.66 16.84
CA GLY A 642 0.94 7.77 17.35
C GLY A 642 0.27 9.13 17.12
N LEU A 643 -0.17 9.38 15.88
CA LEU A 643 -0.89 10.61 15.50
C LEU A 643 -2.21 10.76 16.23
N LEU A 644 -3.05 9.72 16.26
CA LEU A 644 -4.34 9.77 16.93
C LEU A 644 -4.19 9.97 18.45
N LYS A 645 -3.15 9.41 19.08
CA LYS A 645 -2.83 9.68 20.49
C LYS A 645 -2.40 11.14 20.68
N ALA A 646 -1.55 11.68 19.82
CA ALA A 646 -1.15 13.09 19.89
C ALA A 646 -2.35 14.04 19.71
N PHE A 647 -3.22 13.78 18.73
CA PHE A 647 -4.44 14.56 18.53
C PHE A 647 -5.40 14.43 19.71
N LYS A 648 -5.57 13.22 20.26
CA LYS A 648 -6.37 13.04 21.48
C LYS A 648 -5.81 13.89 22.62
N ASP A 649 -4.51 13.78 22.90
CA ASP A 649 -3.83 14.49 23.99
C ASP A 649 -3.81 16.02 23.78
N TYR A 650 -4.01 16.51 22.55
CA TYR A 650 -4.21 17.94 22.25
C TYR A 650 -5.63 18.42 22.57
N PHE A 651 -6.64 17.66 22.12
CA PHE A 651 -8.06 18.05 22.26
C PHE A 651 -8.66 17.68 23.62
N THR A 652 -7.99 16.84 24.40
CA THR A 652 -8.34 16.55 25.78
C THR A 652 -7.34 17.21 26.73
N PRO A 653 -7.77 17.77 27.87
CA PRO A 653 -6.85 18.31 28.87
C PRO A 653 -5.78 17.29 29.24
N SER A 654 -4.51 17.72 29.26
CA SER A 654 -3.38 16.89 29.70
C SER A 654 -3.63 16.39 31.12
N LYS A 655 -3.17 15.17 31.43
CA LYS A 655 -3.25 14.67 32.81
C LYS A 655 -2.26 15.39 33.71
N ILE A 656 -1.13 15.79 33.16
CA ILE A 656 -0.09 16.57 33.82
C ILE A 656 0.20 17.78 32.94
N PHE A 657 -0.35 18.94 33.34
CA PHE A 657 0.06 20.24 32.84
C PHE A 657 0.26 21.15 34.05
N VAL A 658 1.49 21.19 34.54
CA VAL A 658 1.83 21.89 35.79
C VAL A 658 2.77 23.04 35.44
N HIS A 659 2.30 24.27 35.65
CA HIS A 659 3.13 25.46 35.61
C HIS A 659 3.40 25.93 37.04
N LYS A 660 4.67 26.09 37.40
CA LYS A 660 5.09 26.57 38.71
C LYS A 660 6.10 27.68 38.55
N THR A 661 6.00 28.69 39.42
CA THR A 661 6.98 29.77 39.56
C THR A 661 7.41 29.85 41.02
N GLY A 662 8.71 29.92 41.26
CA GLY A 662 9.25 29.99 42.62
C GLY A 662 10.72 29.58 42.71
N SER A 663 11.26 29.58 43.92
CA SER A 663 12.58 29.03 44.24
C SER A 663 12.49 27.55 44.64
N GLY A 664 13.61 26.83 44.58
CA GLY A 664 13.66 25.43 45.00
C GLY A 664 12.97 24.42 44.07
N LEU A 665 12.56 24.83 42.88
CA LEU A 665 11.85 23.98 41.91
C LEU A 665 12.69 22.80 41.40
N GLY A 666 14.01 22.86 41.57
CA GLY A 666 14.92 21.80 41.14
C GLY A 666 14.65 20.45 41.81
N ARG A 667 14.17 20.42 43.06
CA ARG A 667 13.87 19.15 43.75
C ARG A 667 12.81 18.34 42.99
N GLU A 668 11.80 19.01 42.45
CA GLU A 668 10.75 18.37 41.66
C GLU A 668 11.30 17.84 40.34
N VAL A 669 12.11 18.64 39.64
CA VAL A 669 12.74 18.22 38.40
C VAL A 669 13.67 17.02 38.63
N LEU A 670 14.54 17.06 39.62
CA LEU A 670 15.44 15.94 39.95
C LEU A 670 14.67 14.67 40.33
N ASN A 671 13.57 14.79 41.08
CA ASN A 671 12.69 13.66 41.39
C ASN A 671 12.11 13.04 40.11
N LEU A 672 11.69 13.86 39.13
CA LEU A 672 11.19 13.35 37.85
C LEU A 672 12.29 12.67 37.02
N LEU A 673 13.50 13.23 36.99
CA LEU A 673 14.65 12.58 36.35
C LEU A 673 14.95 11.23 36.98
N SER A 674 14.82 11.14 38.31
CA SER A 674 15.02 9.90 39.05
C SER A 674 14.01 8.80 38.71
N GLN A 675 12.90 9.12 38.05
CA GLN A 675 11.88 8.15 37.63
C GLN A 675 12.12 7.62 36.21
N ALA A 676 13.11 8.16 35.51
CA ALA A 676 13.46 7.72 34.16
C ALA A 676 13.80 6.22 34.13
N SER A 677 13.36 5.56 33.07
CA SER A 677 13.49 4.13 32.83
C SER A 677 14.18 3.80 31.50
N HIS A 678 14.23 4.75 30.58
CA HIS A 678 14.77 4.56 29.24
C HIS A 678 15.76 5.65 28.84
N GLU A 679 15.34 6.91 28.82
CA GLU A 679 16.15 8.00 28.30
C GLU A 679 15.82 9.37 28.90
N ILE A 680 16.85 10.19 29.09
CA ILE A 680 16.77 11.60 29.46
C ILE A 680 17.51 12.42 28.40
N ARG A 681 16.78 13.28 27.71
CA ARG A 681 17.33 14.28 26.77
C ARG A 681 17.34 15.64 27.46
N ILE A 682 18.50 16.29 27.48
CA ILE A 682 18.70 17.58 28.16
C ILE A 682 19.27 18.58 27.16
N MET A 683 18.66 19.75 27.07
CA MET A 683 19.19 20.92 26.40
C MET A 683 19.19 22.06 27.43
N SER A 684 20.39 22.50 27.85
CA SER A 684 20.55 23.57 28.85
C SER A 684 21.87 24.31 28.60
N PRO A 685 21.89 25.66 28.55
CA PRO A 685 23.13 26.42 28.39
C PRO A 685 24.10 26.15 29.53
N TRP A 686 23.60 26.22 30.77
CA TRP A 686 24.42 26.16 31.96
C TRP A 686 24.10 24.92 32.79
N LEU A 687 25.15 24.34 33.39
CA LEU A 687 25.10 23.12 34.17
C LEU A 687 25.93 23.28 35.44
N SER A 688 25.56 22.63 36.54
CA SER A 688 26.40 22.54 37.74
C SER A 688 26.91 21.11 37.99
N PRO A 689 28.09 20.94 38.63
CA PRO A 689 28.73 19.64 38.81
C PRO A 689 27.90 18.63 39.59
N ASP A 690 27.18 19.08 40.61
CA ASP A 690 26.28 18.29 41.45
C ASP A 690 25.10 17.71 40.65
N ILE A 691 24.44 18.54 39.84
CA ILE A 691 23.35 18.12 38.95
C ILE A 691 23.84 17.11 37.92
N VAL A 692 24.99 17.38 37.29
CA VAL A 692 25.60 16.45 36.32
C VAL A 692 25.95 15.11 36.96
N LYS A 693 26.53 15.10 38.16
CA LYS A 693 26.82 13.86 38.90
C LYS A 693 25.55 13.07 39.18
N TYR A 694 24.47 13.75 39.57
CA TYR A 694 23.17 13.11 39.82
C TYR A 694 22.61 12.44 38.55
N ILE A 695 22.67 13.11 37.41
CA ILE A 695 22.19 12.55 36.14
C ILE A 695 23.07 11.37 35.67
N ILE A 696 24.38 11.45 35.85
CA ILE A 696 25.30 10.34 35.55
C ILE A 696 25.04 9.14 36.46
N ASP A 697 24.71 9.38 37.74
CA ASP A 697 24.36 8.32 38.69
C ASP A 697 23.10 7.57 38.24
N ILE A 698 22.07 8.30 37.77
CA ILE A 698 20.88 7.71 37.16
C ILE A 698 21.27 6.84 35.95
N ALA A 699 22.11 7.36 35.06
CA ALA A 699 22.55 6.63 33.87
C ALA A 699 23.30 5.33 34.22
N GLN A 700 24.16 5.38 35.23
CA GLN A 700 24.99 4.26 35.65
C GLN A 700 24.16 3.20 36.41
N ASN A 701 23.33 3.62 37.36
CA ASN A 701 22.64 2.70 38.27
C ASN A 701 21.39 2.07 37.64
N ARG A 702 20.77 2.75 36.67
CA ARG A 702 19.53 2.28 36.03
C ARG A 702 19.70 1.88 34.56
N GLY A 703 20.87 2.10 33.98
CA GLY A 703 21.09 1.88 32.54
C GLY A 703 20.30 2.86 31.65
N VAL A 704 19.87 3.99 32.22
CA VAL A 704 19.14 5.04 31.49
C VAL A 704 20.11 5.77 30.57
N LYS A 705 19.68 6.01 29.33
CA LYS A 705 20.44 6.81 28.38
C LYS A 705 20.31 8.31 28.70
N VAL A 706 21.41 9.04 28.68
CA VAL A 706 21.46 10.48 28.94
C VAL A 706 22.15 11.17 27.77
N ARG A 707 21.44 12.10 27.13
CA ARG A 707 21.98 12.93 26.06
C ARG A 707 21.89 14.39 26.45
N VAL A 708 23.01 15.10 26.38
CA VAL A 708 23.10 16.51 26.80
C VAL A 708 23.57 17.39 25.64
N ILE A 709 22.81 18.44 25.34
CA ILE A 709 23.24 19.57 24.51
C ILE A 709 23.48 20.75 25.45
N THR A 710 24.69 21.31 25.43
CA THR A 710 25.06 22.40 26.34
C THR A 710 26.07 23.36 25.72
N HIS A 711 26.29 24.51 26.36
CA HIS A 711 27.25 25.50 25.87
C HIS A 711 28.67 24.91 25.90
N PRO A 712 29.56 25.22 24.92
CA PRO A 712 30.94 24.79 24.97
C PRO A 712 31.67 25.37 26.18
N PRO A 713 32.58 24.61 26.83
CA PRO A 713 33.40 25.14 27.92
C PRO A 713 34.48 26.09 27.37
N SER A 714 34.57 27.30 27.92
CA SER A 714 35.64 28.27 27.64
C SER A 714 36.28 28.79 28.93
N ARG A 715 37.38 29.55 28.83
CA ARG A 715 38.02 30.19 30.00
C ARG A 715 37.16 31.30 30.59
N ASP A 716 36.32 31.91 29.77
CA ASP A 716 35.46 33.04 30.13
C ASP A 716 34.10 32.58 30.67
N GLU A 717 33.80 31.28 30.56
CA GLU A 717 32.55 30.70 31.09
C GLU A 717 32.55 30.52 32.61
N PRO A 718 31.34 30.47 33.23
CA PRO A 718 31.22 30.20 34.66
C PRO A 718 31.95 28.92 35.09
N ARG A 719 32.83 29.05 36.10
CA ARG A 719 33.62 27.91 36.64
C ARG A 719 32.78 26.66 36.94
N PRO A 720 31.56 26.73 37.53
CA PRO A 720 30.74 25.54 37.76
C PRO A 720 30.38 24.79 36.48
N HIS A 721 30.07 25.51 35.39
CA HIS A 721 29.74 24.91 34.10
C HIS A 721 30.96 24.23 33.48
N VAL A 722 32.13 24.88 33.50
CA VAL A 722 33.39 24.29 33.02
C VAL A 722 33.76 23.01 33.80
N LEU A 723 33.47 22.95 35.10
CA LEU A 723 33.66 21.73 35.89
C LEU A 723 32.62 20.65 35.54
N ALA A 724 31.37 21.03 35.31
CA ALA A 724 30.29 20.12 34.94
C ALA A 724 30.56 19.44 33.58
N THR A 725 31.00 20.20 32.57
CA THR A 725 31.34 19.67 31.24
C THR A 725 32.54 18.70 31.31
N ARG A 726 33.58 19.01 32.10
CA ARG A 726 34.69 18.07 32.34
C ARG A 726 34.22 16.75 32.97
N ILE A 727 33.21 16.78 33.85
CA ILE A 727 32.63 15.56 34.43
C ILE A 727 31.85 14.78 33.37
N LEU A 728 31.04 15.46 32.54
CA LEU A 728 30.34 14.83 31.42
C LEU A 728 31.31 14.17 30.43
N GLU A 729 32.39 14.84 30.03
CA GLU A 729 33.40 14.30 29.12
C GLU A 729 34.11 13.07 29.67
N LYS A 730 34.37 13.03 30.98
CA LYS A 730 34.89 11.82 31.62
C LYS A 730 33.86 10.70 31.62
N ALA A 731 32.59 11.03 31.82
CA ALA A 731 31.51 10.06 31.82
C ALA A 731 31.26 9.46 30.43
N THR A 732 31.27 10.25 29.36
CA THR A 732 31.07 9.76 27.98
C THR A 732 32.14 8.76 27.54
N LYS A 733 33.37 8.89 28.06
CA LYS A 733 34.46 7.92 27.80
C LYS A 733 34.29 6.60 28.55
N ARG A 734 33.52 6.60 29.65
CA ARG A 734 33.33 5.43 30.52
C ARG A 734 31.99 4.74 30.32
N LEU A 735 30.95 5.49 29.94
CA LEU A 735 29.57 5.05 29.88
C LEU A 735 29.00 5.32 28.48
N ASN A 736 28.68 4.27 27.74
CA ASN A 736 28.02 4.38 26.43
C ASN A 736 26.60 4.98 26.51
N THR A 737 26.00 4.97 27.71
CA THR A 737 24.69 5.55 27.97
C THR A 737 24.74 7.06 28.11
N VAL A 738 25.91 7.70 28.29
CA VAL A 738 26.04 9.15 28.43
C VAL A 738 26.69 9.73 27.18
N LYS A 739 26.01 10.67 26.52
CA LYS A 739 26.54 11.42 25.38
C LYS A 739 26.37 12.92 25.61
N VAL A 740 27.34 13.73 25.19
CA VAL A 740 27.29 15.20 25.25
C VAL A 740 27.70 15.80 23.91
N VAL A 741 27.02 16.86 23.49
CA VAL A 741 27.37 17.69 22.34
C VAL A 741 27.32 19.17 22.74
N TYR A 742 28.15 19.98 22.10
CA TYR A 742 28.32 21.39 22.43
C TYR A 742 27.77 22.30 21.34
N ASN A 743 27.08 23.37 21.73
CA ASN A 743 26.55 24.37 20.81
C ASN A 743 26.52 25.74 21.52
N ASP A 744 27.22 26.73 20.96
CA ASP A 744 27.33 28.10 21.49
C ASP A 744 26.02 28.88 21.44
N LYS A 745 25.07 28.46 20.59
CA LYS A 745 23.74 29.10 20.45
C LYS A 745 22.68 28.51 21.36
N VAL A 746 23.00 27.50 22.17
CA VAL A 746 22.00 26.85 23.02
C VAL A 746 21.59 27.79 24.15
N HIS A 747 20.31 28.16 24.19
CA HIS A 747 19.71 28.91 25.31
C HIS A 747 18.40 28.29 25.80
N ALA A 748 17.92 27.23 25.14
CA ALA A 748 16.75 26.49 25.58
C ALA A 748 17.04 25.74 26.90
N LYS A 749 16.01 25.58 27.73
CA LYS A 749 16.04 24.76 28.96
C LYS A 749 14.97 23.70 28.82
N ILE A 750 15.29 22.64 28.09
CA ILE A 750 14.37 21.55 27.75
C ILE A 750 14.90 20.27 28.33
N ILE A 751 14.03 19.50 28.97
CA ILE A 751 14.31 18.15 29.43
C ILE A 751 13.17 17.25 28.97
N VAL A 752 13.49 16.16 28.28
CA VAL A 752 12.52 15.12 27.92
C VAL A 752 12.89 13.85 28.65
N VAL A 753 11.92 13.25 29.34
CA VAL A 753 12.07 11.99 30.08
C VAL A 753 11.21 10.90 29.44
N ASP A 754 11.85 9.79 29.06
CA ASP A 754 11.26 8.57 28.51
C ASP A 754 10.28 8.78 27.34
N ASP A 755 10.51 9.83 26.54
CA ASP A 755 9.63 10.26 25.42
C ASP A 755 8.17 10.51 25.83
N LYS A 756 7.93 10.78 27.12
CA LYS A 756 6.60 10.89 27.71
C LYS A 756 6.38 12.19 28.46
N LEU A 757 7.43 12.75 29.05
CA LEU A 757 7.33 13.94 29.89
C LEU A 757 8.30 15.00 29.37
N LEU A 758 7.77 16.21 29.16
CA LEU A 758 8.54 17.40 28.86
C LEU A 758 8.60 18.28 30.12
N ILE A 759 9.80 18.76 30.43
CA ILE A 759 10.05 19.82 31.42
C ILE A 759 10.73 20.97 30.68
N THR A 760 10.16 22.16 30.76
CA THR A 760 10.72 23.36 30.12
C THR A 760 10.46 24.61 30.95
N GLY A 761 11.19 25.69 30.72
CA GLY A 761 10.98 26.96 31.44
C GLY A 761 12.20 27.87 31.41
N SER A 762 12.34 28.71 32.42
CA SER A 762 13.52 29.58 32.60
C SER A 762 14.68 28.88 33.32
N MET A 763 14.38 27.82 34.09
CA MET A 763 15.31 27.19 35.02
C MET A 763 16.51 26.54 34.32
N ASN A 764 17.70 27.08 34.54
CA ASN A 764 18.96 26.40 34.22
C ASN A 764 19.19 25.23 35.18
N LEU A 765 19.85 24.17 34.70
CA LEU A 765 20.29 23.03 35.53
C LEU A 765 21.57 23.35 36.33
N THR A 766 21.56 24.48 37.02
CA THR A 766 22.62 24.95 37.92
C THR A 766 22.13 24.99 39.35
N LYS A 767 23.04 24.92 40.33
CA LYS A 767 22.69 25.02 41.75
C LYS A 767 21.82 26.24 42.07
N HIS A 768 22.18 27.40 41.51
CA HIS A 768 21.39 28.63 41.66
C HIS A 768 20.01 28.51 41.00
N GLY A 769 19.92 28.00 39.78
CA GLY A 769 18.63 27.80 39.10
C GLY A 769 17.73 26.81 39.83
N THR A 770 18.30 25.74 40.39
CA THR A 770 17.53 24.68 41.05
C THR A 770 17.09 25.03 42.48
N GLU A 771 17.87 25.82 43.21
CA GLU A 771 17.65 26.04 44.66
C GLU A 771 17.30 27.49 45.02
N ILE A 772 17.89 28.49 44.36
CA ILE A 772 17.94 29.87 44.86
C ILE A 772 17.08 30.82 44.02
N ASN A 773 17.25 30.79 42.69
CA ASN A 773 16.57 31.71 41.79
C ASN A 773 15.06 31.48 41.80
N ILE A 774 14.30 32.56 41.59
CA ILE A 774 12.89 32.45 41.23
C ILE A 774 12.84 32.10 39.75
N GLU A 775 12.46 30.86 39.44
CA GLU A 775 12.37 30.35 38.08
C GLU A 775 10.92 29.94 37.78
N ASN A 776 10.61 29.72 36.51
CA ASN A 776 9.41 28.99 36.11
C ASN A 776 9.78 27.62 35.52
N ILE A 777 8.91 26.64 35.75
CA ILE A 777 8.92 25.36 35.06
C ILE A 777 7.51 25.01 34.59
N THR A 778 7.44 24.37 33.43
CA THR A 778 6.26 23.73 32.87
C THR A 778 6.57 22.25 32.71
N ILE A 779 5.74 21.40 33.32
CA ILE A 779 5.80 19.95 33.21
C ILE A 779 4.57 19.49 32.43
N CYS A 780 4.78 18.78 31.33
CA CYS A 780 3.73 18.38 30.40
C CYS A 780 3.88 16.93 29.92
N ASP A 781 2.80 16.14 29.96
CA ASP A 781 2.75 14.77 29.42
C ASP A 781 1.98 14.64 28.10
N SER A 782 1.55 15.77 27.51
CA SER A 782 0.82 15.77 26.24
C SER A 782 1.74 15.43 25.09
N LYS A 783 1.45 14.31 24.39
CA LYS A 783 2.15 13.92 23.16
C LYS A 783 2.08 14.98 22.07
N ALA A 784 1.06 15.84 22.10
CA ALA A 784 0.91 16.98 21.21
C ALA A 784 2.10 17.96 21.31
N ILE A 785 2.75 18.00 22.47
CA ILE A 785 3.87 18.91 22.76
C ILE A 785 5.18 18.12 22.82
N VAL A 786 5.17 16.94 23.46
CA VAL A 786 6.37 16.11 23.63
C VAL A 786 6.97 15.67 22.29
N TYR A 787 6.17 15.23 21.32
CA TYR A 787 6.71 14.76 20.03
C TYR A 787 7.41 15.86 19.23
N PRO A 788 6.80 17.05 19.01
CA PRO A 788 7.53 18.16 18.38
C PRO A 788 8.80 18.57 19.14
N SER A 789 8.80 18.55 20.48
CA SER A 789 9.99 18.85 21.28
C SER A 789 11.11 17.82 21.11
N ILE A 790 10.78 16.53 20.96
CA ILE A 790 11.76 15.49 20.62
C ILE A 790 12.35 15.75 19.23
N ALA A 791 11.51 16.02 18.23
CA ALA A 791 11.99 16.31 16.88
C ALA A 791 12.94 17.54 16.85
N GLU A 792 12.59 18.60 17.58
CA GLU A 792 13.44 19.79 17.69
C GLU A 792 14.74 19.50 18.44
N TYR A 793 14.68 18.74 19.55
CA TYR A 793 15.87 18.28 20.24
C TYR A 793 16.81 17.50 19.33
N GLU A 794 16.29 16.52 18.58
CA GLU A 794 17.09 15.72 17.65
C GLU A 794 17.68 16.59 16.53
N ALA A 795 16.92 17.52 15.97
CA ALA A 795 17.44 18.46 14.96
C ALA A 795 18.64 19.26 15.50
N GLN A 796 18.54 19.81 16.72
CA GLN A 796 19.64 20.53 17.36
C GLN A 796 20.82 19.61 17.68
N TRP A 797 20.57 18.37 18.09
CA TRP A 797 21.63 17.39 18.34
C TRP A 797 22.48 17.13 17.10
N TRP A 798 21.84 16.84 15.97
CA TRP A 798 22.54 16.54 14.72
C TRP A 798 23.24 17.77 14.14
N ALA A 799 22.62 18.95 14.24
CA ALA A 799 23.26 20.22 13.86
C ALA A 799 24.54 20.46 14.68
N SER A 800 24.50 20.19 15.99
CA SER A 800 25.65 20.36 16.90
C SER A 800 26.79 19.37 16.62
N LEU A 801 26.52 18.26 15.96
CA LEU A 801 27.53 17.29 15.50
C LEU A 801 28.15 17.63 14.14
N GLY A 802 27.75 18.74 13.50
CA GLY A 802 28.18 19.11 12.15
C GLY A 802 27.60 18.19 11.07
N ARG A 803 26.47 17.51 11.35
CA ARG A 803 25.78 16.60 10.43
C ARG A 803 24.37 17.13 10.13
N THR A 804 24.28 18.10 9.23
CA THR A 804 22.99 18.62 8.72
C THR A 804 22.39 17.65 7.72
#